data_AF-A0A2G2DKH0-F1
#
_entry.id   AF-A0A2G2DKH0-F1
#
_cell.length_a   1.000
_cell.length_b   1.000
_cell.length_c   1.000
_cell.angle_alpha   90.00
_cell.angle_beta   90.00
_cell.angle_gamma   90.00
#
_symmetry.space_group_name_H-M   'P 1'
#
loop_
_entity.id
_entity.type
_entity.pdbx_description
1 polymer ?
#
loop_
_entity_poly.entity_id
_entity_poly.type
_entity_poly.pdbx_seq_one_letter_code
_entity_poly.pdbx_strand_id
1 'polypeptide(L)'
;MNEILKRLIKIEERIAYLLQIKDFSNWGNLDGFKITCEELKQNIYEYSKELLAGEFRKLDESISFLEERAEENLTPMERVRIVRSSQRFSLKDILENVYEDYTELGGEGDANVDPAMICAKATITRRIKNKPITASVMVIGQETGHGEEFRNGGSCKPQGNEKALRYMKVAETEGIPIHFYIFTPGSYPVEEGSGAAQQIARNIYAMTKLRVPMISMISEGGSGGAEAIGLTDYRIMASHGYYSVISPEGAAAIEGKIREGSKVPKELIEVCADRLKLTAKDNLEWETIDRIIYEPALGARRDDFSFFAKIRAEMLRATDKVVLSVKSFSAMRTYEIRRRKHKPAEEEELQLELPWDLNKEEIKRLLALRSKKYLNMGKNGFSGQAEQEAGLYNLAKVKTEKVYYTIRYDVMKNHKRQVRKVINDVSGEGSVMLRRITEPINAFMDRWGRKKGKKPQRLLTYSGANGLPEAPAPRVDPLELTDTYTSPLANSDRTVSCPNTEKCGCKDLWIPDLYGEFAGVCETCGHHFPLEHQWYLENIFDPGSIKVFNTSITSGNPLNYTGFTERLQASQTKTGQHAGNMTFHAKINGIQIIVAMFYSDFRNGTVGSAEGEKFAQACALAKRKKRPFLAYIHTTGGIRIQEGTLGVTQMPKCTMAVREYIDAGGLYLVVYDNNSYAGPVASFLGCSPYQFAIRSSRVGFAGPRVIRETTGDAIPPDYHSARNALKRGHIQGIWDRRDFRRNLHKALLTMGSPSLYYRQ
;
A
#
# COMPACT_ATOMS: atom_id res chain seq x y z
N MET A 1 -19.16 -2.45 -53.90
CA MET A 1 -18.85 -1.08 -53.45
C MET A 1 -18.96 -0.94 -51.94
N ASN A 2 -20.14 -1.08 -51.33
CA ASN A 2 -20.32 -0.90 -49.87
C ASN A 2 -19.41 -1.79 -48.98
N GLU A 3 -19.15 -3.04 -49.37
CA GLU A 3 -18.24 -3.92 -48.63
C GLU A 3 -16.79 -3.44 -48.68
N ILE A 4 -16.35 -2.92 -49.83
CA ILE A 4 -14.99 -2.42 -50.01
C ILE A 4 -14.80 -1.11 -49.23
N LEU A 5 -15.82 -0.25 -49.21
CA LEU A 5 -15.83 0.96 -48.39
C LEU A 5 -15.69 0.63 -46.89
N LYS A 6 -16.41 -0.38 -46.39
CA LYS A 6 -16.27 -0.85 -44.99
C LYS A 6 -14.85 -1.34 -44.70
N ARG A 7 -14.22 -2.04 -45.64
CA ARG A 7 -12.84 -2.53 -45.47
C ARG A 7 -11.81 -1.39 -45.52
N LEU A 8 -11.99 -0.39 -46.39
CA LEU A 8 -11.13 0.80 -46.42
C LEU A 8 -11.23 1.62 -45.13
N ILE A 9 -12.43 1.75 -44.55
CA ILE A 9 -12.60 2.39 -43.23
C ILE A 9 -11.80 1.64 -42.15
N LYS A 10 -11.83 0.30 -42.15
CA LYS A 10 -11.02 -0.50 -41.21
C LYS A 10 -9.52 -0.30 -41.40
N ILE A 11 -9.04 -0.16 -42.64
CA ILE A 11 -7.61 0.13 -42.90
C ILE A 11 -7.25 1.51 -42.35
N GLU A 12 -8.08 2.52 -42.59
CA GLU A 12 -7.85 3.87 -42.04
C GLU A 12 -7.80 3.86 -40.51
N GLU A 13 -8.71 3.12 -39.84
CA GLU A 13 -8.70 2.93 -38.39
C GLU A 13 -7.39 2.27 -37.91
N ARG A 14 -6.88 1.26 -38.64
CA ARG A 14 -5.59 0.61 -38.35
C ARG A 14 -4.41 1.58 -38.52
N ILE A 15 -4.39 2.37 -39.59
CA ILE A 15 -3.35 3.39 -39.83
C ILE A 15 -3.36 4.44 -38.71
N ALA A 16 -4.54 4.96 -38.37
CA ALA A 16 -4.70 5.93 -37.28
C ALA A 16 -4.24 5.35 -35.93
N TYR A 17 -4.55 4.08 -35.67
CA TYR A 17 -4.10 3.38 -34.47
C TYR A 17 -2.58 3.23 -34.41
N LEU A 18 -1.93 2.83 -35.51
CA LEU A 18 -0.47 2.75 -35.61
C LEU A 18 0.21 4.11 -35.40
N LEU A 19 -0.33 5.17 -35.99
CA LEU A 19 0.16 6.54 -35.79
C LEU A 19 0.07 6.96 -34.31
N GLN A 20 -1.03 6.62 -33.64
CA GLN A 20 -1.21 6.89 -32.21
C GLN A 20 -0.18 6.14 -31.35
N ILE A 21 0.12 4.87 -31.67
CA ILE A 21 1.11 4.08 -30.94
C ILE A 21 2.51 4.62 -31.14
N LYS A 22 2.93 4.87 -32.38
CA LYS A 22 4.31 5.26 -32.69
C LYS A 22 4.60 6.72 -32.35
N ASP A 23 3.61 7.61 -32.32
CA ASP A 23 3.79 9.05 -32.01
C ASP A 23 4.85 9.75 -32.89
N PHE A 24 5.11 9.19 -34.08
CA PHE A 24 5.96 9.73 -35.15
C PHE A 24 5.20 9.68 -36.48
N SER A 25 5.17 10.80 -37.19
CA SER A 25 4.40 10.93 -38.44
C SER A 25 4.95 10.08 -39.59
N ASN A 26 6.27 9.87 -39.65
CA ASN A 26 6.91 9.19 -40.79
C ASN A 26 7.39 7.75 -40.51
N TRP A 27 6.84 7.06 -39.50
CA TRP A 27 7.21 5.66 -39.26
C TRP A 27 6.64 4.78 -40.37
N GLY A 28 7.50 4.10 -41.14
CA GLY A 28 7.07 3.14 -42.16
C GLY A 28 6.21 3.73 -43.29
N ASN A 29 6.29 5.03 -43.59
CA ASN A 29 5.45 5.72 -44.58
C ASN A 29 3.92 5.70 -44.27
N LEU A 30 3.55 5.68 -42.98
CA LEU A 30 2.14 5.69 -42.57
C LEU A 30 1.34 6.90 -43.10
N ASP A 31 1.96 8.09 -43.17
CA ASP A 31 1.33 9.26 -43.78
C ASP A 31 1.03 9.05 -45.28
N GLY A 32 1.97 8.44 -46.00
CA GLY A 32 1.76 8.08 -47.42
C GLY A 32 0.61 7.10 -47.58
N PHE A 33 0.54 6.06 -46.74
CA PHE A 33 -0.56 5.11 -46.74
C PHE A 33 -1.91 5.74 -46.37
N LYS A 34 -1.91 6.73 -45.48
CA LYS A 34 -3.11 7.50 -45.15
C LYS A 34 -3.63 8.28 -46.37
N ILE A 35 -2.74 9.01 -47.06
CA ILE A 35 -3.07 9.74 -48.28
C ILE A 35 -3.60 8.78 -49.35
N THR A 36 -2.93 7.64 -49.58
CA THR A 36 -3.40 6.62 -50.52
C THR A 36 -4.79 6.08 -50.15
N CYS A 37 -5.06 5.87 -48.85
CA CYS A 37 -6.38 5.44 -48.38
C CYS A 37 -7.47 6.49 -48.64
N GLU A 38 -7.16 7.78 -48.42
CA GLU A 38 -8.06 8.90 -48.71
C GLU A 38 -8.33 9.05 -50.21
N GLU A 39 -7.32 8.92 -51.07
CA GLU A 39 -7.45 8.95 -52.53
C GLU A 39 -8.33 7.80 -53.05
N LEU A 40 -8.13 6.58 -52.54
CA LEU A 40 -8.95 5.42 -52.88
C LEU A 40 -10.42 5.58 -52.45
N LYS A 41 -10.67 6.31 -51.35
CA LYS A 41 -12.01 6.66 -50.89
C LYS A 41 -12.67 7.73 -51.75
N GLN A 42 -11.94 8.77 -52.15
CA GLN A 42 -12.48 9.86 -52.98
C GLN A 42 -12.80 9.39 -54.39
N ASN A 43 -11.94 8.56 -54.98
CA ASN A 43 -12.05 8.09 -56.36
C ASN A 43 -12.75 6.73 -56.46
N ILE A 44 -13.55 6.35 -55.46
CA ILE A 44 -14.13 5.00 -55.36
C ILE A 44 -15.06 4.67 -56.55
N TYR A 45 -15.72 5.67 -57.13
CA TYR A 45 -16.62 5.51 -58.27
C TYR A 45 -15.91 5.65 -59.63
N GLU A 46 -14.66 6.08 -59.65
CA GLU A 46 -13.86 6.28 -60.87
C GLU A 46 -13.04 5.04 -61.22
N TYR A 47 -12.68 4.23 -60.23
CA TYR A 47 -11.89 3.01 -60.43
C TYR A 47 -12.74 1.78 -60.73
N SER A 48 -12.20 0.88 -61.57
CA SER A 48 -12.77 -0.44 -61.76
C SER A 48 -12.65 -1.27 -60.48
N LYS A 49 -13.62 -2.17 -60.24
CA LYS A 49 -13.67 -3.02 -59.03
C LYS A 49 -12.39 -3.86 -58.85
N GLU A 50 -11.77 -4.28 -59.95
CA GLU A 50 -10.56 -5.10 -59.97
C GLU A 50 -9.32 -4.29 -59.59
N LEU A 51 -9.17 -3.09 -60.14
CA LEU A 51 -8.07 -2.18 -59.80
C LEU A 51 -8.12 -1.79 -58.32
N LEU A 52 -9.32 -1.45 -57.83
CA LEU A 52 -9.52 -1.02 -56.45
C LEU A 52 -9.30 -2.18 -55.45
N ALA A 53 -9.65 -3.41 -55.81
CA ALA A 53 -9.33 -4.59 -55.02
C ALA A 53 -7.82 -4.90 -54.99
N GLY A 54 -7.10 -4.66 -56.09
CA GLY A 54 -5.65 -4.82 -56.18
C GLY A 54 -4.89 -3.81 -55.30
N GLU A 55 -5.23 -2.53 -55.40
CA GLU A 55 -4.62 -1.48 -54.57
C GLU A 55 -4.97 -1.66 -53.09
N PHE A 56 -6.22 -2.06 -52.79
CA PHE A 56 -6.61 -2.44 -51.43
C PHE A 56 -5.73 -3.57 -50.87
N ARG A 57 -5.50 -4.63 -51.64
CA ARG A 57 -4.70 -5.77 -51.20
C ARG A 57 -3.25 -5.37 -50.92
N LYS A 58 -2.64 -4.54 -51.78
CA LYS A 58 -1.29 -4.01 -51.55
C LYS A 58 -1.21 -3.18 -50.27
N LEU A 59 -2.20 -2.33 -50.05
CA LEU A 59 -2.27 -1.49 -48.85
C LEU A 59 -2.45 -2.36 -47.60
N ASP A 60 -3.35 -3.33 -47.63
CA ASP A 60 -3.61 -4.25 -46.52
C ASP A 60 -2.38 -5.12 -46.17
N GLU A 61 -1.67 -5.66 -47.17
CA GLU A 61 -0.43 -6.40 -46.98
C GLU A 61 0.67 -5.50 -46.38
N SER A 62 0.79 -4.26 -46.85
CA SER A 62 1.77 -3.29 -46.34
C SER A 62 1.50 -2.89 -44.88
N ILE A 63 0.23 -2.64 -44.54
CA ILE A 63 -0.16 -2.31 -43.17
C ILE A 63 0.02 -3.52 -42.25
N SER A 64 -0.35 -4.72 -42.68
CA SER A 64 -0.16 -5.94 -41.87
C SER A 64 1.32 -6.21 -41.58
N PHE A 65 2.21 -6.01 -42.56
CA PHE A 65 3.66 -6.08 -42.35
C PHE A 65 4.16 -5.04 -41.33
N LEU A 66 3.64 -3.82 -41.37
CA LEU A 66 3.96 -2.80 -40.39
C LEU A 66 3.44 -3.14 -38.98
N GLU A 67 2.25 -3.74 -38.86
CA GLU A 67 1.71 -4.17 -37.57
C GLU A 67 2.58 -5.26 -36.94
N GLU A 68 3.00 -6.26 -37.71
CA GLU A 68 3.92 -7.32 -37.26
C GLU A 68 5.25 -6.73 -36.79
N ARG A 69 5.86 -5.86 -37.60
CA ARG A 69 7.13 -5.19 -37.26
C ARG A 69 7.00 -4.28 -36.04
N ALA A 70 5.85 -3.63 -35.86
CA ALA A 70 5.56 -2.81 -34.70
C ALA A 70 5.47 -3.66 -33.45
N GLU A 71 4.76 -4.80 -33.49
CA GLU A 71 4.58 -5.73 -32.37
C GLU A 71 5.92 -6.32 -31.90
N GLU A 72 6.78 -6.73 -32.82
CA GLU A 72 8.11 -7.29 -32.51
C GLU A 72 9.00 -6.32 -31.71
N ASN A 73 8.85 -5.02 -31.94
CA ASN A 73 9.74 -3.98 -31.42
C ASN A 73 9.00 -2.92 -30.59
N LEU A 74 7.98 -3.34 -29.82
CA LEU A 74 7.24 -2.43 -28.94
C LEU A 74 8.11 -1.90 -27.80
N THR A 75 8.24 -0.58 -27.71
CA THR A 75 8.86 0.07 -26.54
C THR A 75 7.91 0.03 -25.33
N PRO A 76 8.43 0.17 -24.09
CA PRO A 76 7.59 0.28 -22.91
C PRO A 76 6.56 1.42 -22.97
N MET A 77 6.92 2.58 -23.56
CA MET A 77 5.99 3.70 -23.72
C MET A 77 4.94 3.42 -24.80
N GLU A 78 5.32 2.75 -25.89
CA GLU A 78 4.36 2.30 -26.91
C GLU A 78 3.33 1.34 -26.31
N ARG A 79 3.74 0.43 -25.41
CA ARG A 79 2.80 -0.41 -24.64
C ARG A 79 1.85 0.43 -23.77
N VAL A 80 2.35 1.47 -23.10
CA VAL A 80 1.50 2.41 -22.34
C VAL A 80 0.48 3.09 -23.27
N ARG A 81 0.87 3.49 -24.49
CA ARG A 81 -0.05 4.09 -25.47
C ARG A 81 -1.11 3.10 -25.96
N ILE A 82 -0.73 1.84 -26.21
CA ILE A 82 -1.68 0.75 -26.52
C ILE A 82 -2.69 0.63 -25.38
N VAL A 83 -2.22 0.56 -24.13
CA VAL A 83 -3.08 0.40 -22.94
C VAL A 83 -4.08 1.55 -22.77
N ARG A 84 -3.64 2.78 -23.05
CA ARG A 84 -4.46 3.99 -22.94
C ARG A 84 -5.30 4.28 -24.18
N SER A 85 -5.28 3.42 -25.19
CA SER A 85 -6.11 3.63 -26.38
C SER A 85 -7.59 3.39 -26.07
N SER A 86 -8.46 4.28 -26.54
CA SER A 86 -9.91 4.14 -26.44
C SER A 86 -10.47 2.95 -27.21
N GLN A 87 -9.68 2.36 -28.12
CA GLN A 87 -10.07 1.16 -28.87
C GLN A 87 -9.85 -0.14 -28.08
N ARG A 88 -9.10 -0.08 -26.97
CA ARG A 88 -8.78 -1.25 -26.15
C ARG A 88 -10.01 -1.71 -25.37
N PHE A 89 -10.07 -3.01 -25.09
CA PHE A 89 -11.12 -3.58 -24.24
C PHE A 89 -11.15 -2.93 -22.85
N SER A 90 -12.35 -2.87 -22.29
CA SER A 90 -12.66 -2.30 -20.98
C SER A 90 -13.22 -3.35 -20.01
N LEU A 91 -13.50 -2.95 -18.77
CA LEU A 91 -14.15 -3.83 -17.80
C LEU A 91 -15.59 -4.16 -18.21
N LYS A 92 -16.32 -3.21 -18.81
CA LYS A 92 -17.65 -3.49 -19.38
C LYS A 92 -17.61 -4.54 -20.48
N ASP A 93 -16.66 -4.45 -21.41
CA ASP A 93 -16.50 -5.46 -22.45
C ASP A 93 -16.21 -6.85 -21.84
N ILE A 94 -15.42 -6.89 -20.75
CA ILE A 94 -15.18 -8.12 -19.99
C ILE A 94 -16.48 -8.63 -19.35
N LEU A 95 -17.27 -7.78 -18.71
CA LEU A 95 -18.53 -8.18 -18.06
C LEU A 95 -19.49 -8.82 -19.08
N GLU A 96 -19.59 -8.23 -20.27
CA GLU A 96 -20.46 -8.70 -21.35
C GLU A 96 -19.98 -9.99 -22.01
N ASN A 97 -18.67 -10.21 -22.14
CA ASN A 97 -18.12 -11.33 -22.92
C ASN A 97 -17.56 -12.49 -22.08
N VAL A 98 -17.26 -12.28 -20.80
CA VAL A 98 -16.66 -13.30 -19.92
C VAL A 98 -17.68 -13.99 -19.01
N TYR A 99 -18.72 -13.27 -18.58
CA TYR A 99 -19.74 -13.75 -17.65
C TYR A 99 -21.07 -14.02 -18.38
N GLU A 100 -21.90 -14.92 -17.86
CA GLU A 100 -23.19 -15.26 -18.49
C GLU A 100 -24.25 -14.19 -18.23
N ASP A 101 -24.24 -13.67 -16.99
CA ASP A 101 -25.15 -12.65 -16.51
C ASP A 101 -24.46 -11.87 -15.40
N TYR A 102 -24.74 -10.57 -15.31
CA TYR A 102 -24.23 -9.71 -14.26
C TYR A 102 -25.23 -8.62 -13.90
N THR A 103 -25.25 -8.26 -12.62
CA THR A 103 -25.99 -7.12 -12.10
C THR A 103 -25.01 -6.13 -11.52
N GLU A 104 -24.91 -4.93 -12.10
CA GLU A 104 -24.14 -3.83 -11.52
C GLU A 104 -24.76 -3.40 -10.17
N LEU A 105 -23.90 -3.11 -9.21
CA LEU A 105 -24.26 -2.83 -7.83
C LEU A 105 -23.90 -1.38 -7.48
N GLY A 106 -24.90 -0.62 -7.05
CA GLY A 106 -24.73 0.75 -6.58
C GLY A 106 -24.04 0.85 -5.21
N GLY A 107 -23.35 1.95 -4.94
CA GLY A 107 -22.86 2.30 -3.61
C GLY A 107 -23.96 2.80 -2.63
N GLU A 108 -23.55 3.53 -1.61
CA GLU A 108 -24.43 4.29 -0.71
C GLU A 108 -24.06 5.77 -0.83
N GLY A 109 -25.06 6.67 -0.85
CA GLY A 109 -24.80 8.11 -1.02
C GLY A 109 -23.91 8.42 -2.23
N ASP A 110 -22.85 9.21 -2.00
CA ASP A 110 -21.88 9.64 -3.02
C ASP A 110 -21.12 8.47 -3.68
N ALA A 111 -21.01 7.32 -3.01
CA ALA A 111 -20.34 6.13 -3.56
C ALA A 111 -21.14 5.48 -4.70
N ASN A 112 -22.44 5.76 -4.83
CA ASN A 112 -23.21 5.40 -6.03
C ASN A 112 -22.74 6.12 -7.28
N VAL A 113 -22.20 7.33 -7.11
CA VAL A 113 -22.01 8.27 -8.22
C VAL A 113 -20.68 8.04 -8.93
N ASP A 114 -19.65 7.47 -8.29
CA ASP A 114 -18.36 7.27 -8.93
C ASP A 114 -18.43 6.18 -10.03
N PRO A 115 -18.37 6.58 -11.31
CA PRO A 115 -18.47 5.65 -12.42
C PRO A 115 -17.12 4.98 -12.72
N ALA A 116 -16.01 5.50 -12.21
CA ALA A 116 -14.68 4.94 -12.45
C ALA A 116 -14.50 3.58 -11.77
N MET A 117 -15.31 3.24 -10.77
CA MET A 117 -15.32 1.94 -10.10
C MET A 117 -16.63 1.21 -10.40
N ILE A 118 -16.55 0.01 -10.98
CA ILE A 118 -17.70 -0.89 -11.17
C ILE A 118 -17.64 -2.01 -10.14
N CYS A 119 -18.78 -2.31 -9.54
CA CYS A 119 -18.98 -3.51 -8.73
C CYS A 119 -20.18 -4.25 -9.31
N ALA A 120 -20.07 -5.53 -9.57
CA ALA A 120 -21.13 -6.34 -10.16
C ALA A 120 -21.17 -7.73 -9.53
N LYS A 121 -22.38 -8.23 -9.28
CA LYS A 121 -22.57 -9.65 -8.96
C LYS A 121 -22.77 -10.38 -10.29
N ALA A 122 -21.87 -11.30 -10.61
CA ALA A 122 -21.86 -12.00 -11.88
C ALA A 122 -21.99 -13.50 -11.70
N THR A 123 -22.45 -14.18 -12.75
CA THR A 123 -22.50 -15.63 -12.84
C THR A 123 -21.57 -16.14 -13.94
N ILE A 124 -20.86 -17.22 -13.66
CA ILE A 124 -19.94 -17.85 -14.60
C ILE A 124 -20.19 -19.35 -14.65
N THR A 125 -20.37 -19.87 -15.87
CA THR A 125 -20.60 -21.31 -16.07
C THR A 125 -19.27 -22.06 -16.12
N ARG A 126 -19.19 -23.11 -15.30
CA ARG A 126 -18.08 -24.08 -15.26
C ARG A 126 -18.61 -25.42 -15.76
N ARG A 127 -17.81 -26.21 -16.47
CA ARG A 127 -18.17 -27.58 -16.86
C ARG A 127 -17.55 -28.55 -15.85
N ILE A 128 -18.39 -29.33 -15.21
CA ILE A 128 -18.00 -30.36 -14.24
C ILE A 128 -18.60 -31.68 -14.74
N LYS A 129 -17.75 -32.65 -15.12
CA LYS A 129 -18.19 -33.92 -15.77
C LYS A 129 -19.10 -33.71 -16.99
N ASN A 130 -18.75 -32.78 -17.88
CA ASN A 130 -19.60 -32.37 -19.01
C ASN A 130 -20.97 -31.79 -18.62
N LYS A 131 -21.24 -31.50 -17.34
CA LYS A 131 -22.44 -30.79 -16.90
C LYS A 131 -22.12 -29.31 -16.61
N PRO A 132 -22.90 -28.36 -17.15
CA PRO A 132 -22.75 -26.96 -16.79
C PRO A 132 -23.18 -26.74 -15.34
N ILE A 133 -22.33 -26.10 -14.55
CA ILE A 133 -22.60 -25.65 -13.19
C ILE A 133 -22.31 -24.16 -13.12
N THR A 134 -23.32 -23.39 -12.74
CA THR A 134 -23.22 -21.94 -12.58
C THR A 134 -22.64 -21.62 -11.20
N ALA A 135 -21.60 -20.78 -11.17
CA ALA A 135 -21.02 -20.25 -9.95
C ALA A 135 -21.21 -18.72 -9.89
N SER A 136 -21.48 -18.19 -8.71
CA SER A 136 -21.53 -16.75 -8.48
C SER A 136 -20.16 -16.20 -8.09
N VAL A 137 -19.84 -15.01 -8.59
CA VAL A 137 -18.64 -14.27 -8.24
C VAL A 137 -18.95 -12.79 -8.07
N MET A 138 -18.16 -12.12 -7.23
CA MET A 138 -18.17 -10.67 -7.15
C MET A 138 -17.12 -10.11 -8.09
N VAL A 139 -17.52 -9.28 -9.04
CA VAL A 139 -16.62 -8.56 -9.94
C VAL A 139 -16.44 -7.13 -9.44
N ILE A 140 -15.20 -6.69 -9.24
CA ILE A 140 -14.89 -5.33 -8.80
C ILE A 140 -13.74 -4.82 -9.66
N GLY A 141 -13.87 -3.66 -10.28
CA GLY A 141 -12.76 -3.14 -11.05
C GLY A 141 -12.94 -1.70 -11.47
N GLN A 142 -11.85 -1.13 -11.98
CA GLN A 142 -11.89 0.19 -12.56
C GLN A 142 -12.35 0.15 -14.02
N GLU A 143 -12.98 1.23 -14.48
CA GLU A 143 -13.53 1.36 -15.83
C GLU A 143 -12.95 2.60 -16.52
N THR A 144 -12.19 2.39 -17.59
CA THR A 144 -11.50 3.41 -18.40
C THR A 144 -12.20 3.73 -19.73
N GLY A 145 -13.21 2.97 -20.13
CA GLY A 145 -13.84 3.00 -21.46
C GLY A 145 -14.73 4.21 -21.75
N HIS A 146 -15.55 4.09 -22.81
CA HIS A 146 -16.36 5.17 -23.42
C HIS A 146 -16.95 6.17 -22.40
N GLY A 147 -16.58 7.44 -22.55
CA GLY A 147 -16.85 8.49 -21.56
C GLY A 147 -15.71 8.67 -20.54
N GLU A 148 -14.47 8.58 -20.99
CA GLU A 148 -13.26 8.72 -20.17
C GLU A 148 -13.28 9.99 -19.29
N GLU A 149 -13.80 11.10 -19.84
CA GLU A 149 -13.98 12.38 -19.14
C GLU A 149 -14.89 12.24 -17.91
N PHE A 150 -16.00 11.50 -18.02
CA PHE A 150 -16.92 11.25 -16.91
C PHE A 150 -16.32 10.26 -15.89
N ARG A 151 -15.41 9.39 -16.32
CA ARG A 151 -14.76 8.36 -15.49
C ARG A 151 -13.36 8.74 -15.01
N ASN A 152 -12.92 9.97 -15.24
CA ASN A 152 -11.58 10.47 -14.88
C ASN A 152 -10.46 9.53 -15.38
N GLY A 153 -10.63 8.94 -16.57
CA GLY A 153 -9.67 7.96 -17.10
C GLY A 153 -9.49 6.72 -16.24
N GLY A 154 -10.52 6.25 -15.53
CA GLY A 154 -10.41 5.14 -14.59
C GLY A 154 -9.74 5.50 -13.26
N SER A 155 -9.47 6.79 -13.01
CA SER A 155 -8.98 7.26 -11.73
C SER A 155 -10.11 7.34 -10.71
N CYS A 156 -10.24 6.33 -9.86
CA CYS A 156 -11.32 6.29 -8.88
C CYS A 156 -11.19 7.37 -7.82
N LYS A 157 -12.33 7.95 -7.46
CA LYS A 157 -12.48 8.83 -6.30
C LYS A 157 -12.50 8.00 -5.02
N PRO A 158 -12.30 8.62 -3.84
CA PRO A 158 -12.37 7.90 -2.57
C PRO A 158 -13.69 7.13 -2.40
N GLN A 159 -14.81 7.69 -2.85
CA GLN A 159 -16.13 7.07 -2.73
C GLN A 159 -16.27 5.81 -3.61
N GLY A 160 -15.64 5.76 -4.79
CA GLY A 160 -15.57 4.53 -5.58
C GLY A 160 -14.79 3.42 -4.86
N ASN A 161 -13.65 3.78 -4.25
CA ASN A 161 -12.89 2.82 -3.43
C ASN A 161 -13.66 2.34 -2.19
N GLU A 162 -14.52 3.19 -1.61
CA GLU A 162 -15.41 2.82 -0.52
C GLU A 162 -16.51 1.85 -0.97
N LYS A 163 -17.12 2.09 -2.15
CA LYS A 163 -18.02 1.13 -2.81
C LYS A 163 -17.37 -0.24 -3.00
N ALA A 164 -16.12 -0.27 -3.49
CA ALA A 164 -15.36 -1.51 -3.63
C ALA A 164 -15.20 -2.24 -2.29
N LEU A 165 -14.80 -1.54 -1.22
CA LEU A 165 -14.68 -2.13 0.12
C LEU A 165 -15.99 -2.71 0.65
N ARG A 166 -17.11 -2.02 0.41
CA ARG A 166 -18.44 -2.52 0.79
C ARG A 166 -18.73 -3.87 0.13
N TYR A 167 -18.56 -3.97 -1.18
CA TYR A 167 -18.86 -5.19 -1.92
C TYR A 167 -17.84 -6.32 -1.72
N MET A 168 -16.59 -6.00 -1.37
CA MET A 168 -15.64 -6.99 -0.85
C MET A 168 -16.17 -7.70 0.40
N LYS A 169 -16.79 -6.95 1.33
CA LYS A 169 -17.39 -7.52 2.55
C LYS A 169 -18.66 -8.31 2.27
N VAL A 170 -19.46 -7.89 1.29
CA VAL A 170 -20.63 -8.65 0.83
C VAL A 170 -20.18 -9.99 0.26
N ALA A 171 -19.18 -10.00 -0.63
CA ALA A 171 -18.63 -11.24 -1.18
C ALA A 171 -18.09 -12.17 -0.10
N GLU A 172 -17.41 -11.62 0.91
CA GLU A 172 -16.96 -12.42 2.08
C GLU A 172 -18.12 -13.03 2.85
N THR A 173 -19.23 -12.30 3.00
CA THR A 173 -20.43 -12.74 3.73
C THR A 173 -21.16 -13.85 2.96
N GLU A 174 -21.25 -13.70 1.63
CA GLU A 174 -21.85 -14.70 0.74
C GLU A 174 -20.95 -15.92 0.52
N GLY A 175 -19.65 -15.83 0.84
CA GLY A 175 -18.68 -16.91 0.62
C GLY A 175 -18.25 -17.09 -0.82
N ILE A 176 -18.44 -16.09 -1.68
CA ILE A 176 -18.12 -16.15 -3.11
C ILE A 176 -16.74 -15.54 -3.42
N PRO A 177 -16.00 -16.07 -4.42
CA PRO A 177 -14.75 -15.46 -4.87
C PRO A 177 -14.93 -14.04 -5.42
N ILE A 178 -13.83 -13.27 -5.38
CA ILE A 178 -13.77 -11.93 -5.95
C ILE A 178 -12.81 -11.90 -7.14
N HIS A 179 -13.32 -11.43 -8.28
CA HIS A 179 -12.55 -11.15 -9.48
C HIS A 179 -12.33 -9.65 -9.61
N PHE A 180 -11.06 -9.23 -9.49
CA PHE A 180 -10.64 -7.85 -9.61
C PHE A 180 -10.11 -7.55 -11.01
N TYR A 181 -10.46 -6.37 -11.54
CA TYR A 181 -9.98 -5.90 -12.83
C TYR A 181 -9.36 -4.51 -12.68
N ILE A 182 -8.08 -4.42 -12.95
CA ILE A 182 -7.26 -3.24 -12.66
C ILE A 182 -7.00 -2.47 -13.94
N PHE A 183 -7.71 -1.35 -14.08
CA PHE A 183 -7.72 -0.45 -15.23
C PHE A 183 -7.65 0.99 -14.71
N THR A 184 -6.49 1.40 -14.21
CA THR A 184 -6.36 2.71 -13.59
C THR A 184 -4.96 3.30 -13.79
N PRO A 185 -4.84 4.55 -14.28
CA PRO A 185 -3.55 5.24 -14.34
C PRO A 185 -3.09 5.72 -12.95
N GLY A 186 -3.98 5.71 -11.96
CA GLY A 186 -3.72 6.15 -10.59
C GLY A 186 -5.01 6.49 -9.85
N SER A 187 -4.92 6.79 -8.55
CA SER A 187 -6.10 7.25 -7.80
C SER A 187 -6.37 8.73 -8.07
N TYR A 188 -7.64 9.13 -8.10
CA TYR A 188 -8.01 10.54 -8.13
C TYR A 188 -7.48 11.23 -6.87
N PRO A 189 -6.66 12.29 -6.97
CA PRO A 189 -5.76 12.70 -5.89
C PRO A 189 -6.41 13.66 -4.87
N VAL A 190 -7.71 13.53 -4.62
CA VAL A 190 -8.46 14.42 -3.72
C VAL A 190 -8.54 13.86 -2.31
N GLU A 191 -8.31 14.74 -1.33
CA GLU A 191 -8.30 14.45 0.11
C GLU A 191 -9.59 14.90 0.82
N GLU A 192 -10.64 15.27 0.09
CA GLU A 192 -11.93 15.63 0.70
C GLU A 192 -12.69 14.42 1.25
N GLY A 193 -13.57 14.68 2.23
CA GLY A 193 -14.32 13.64 2.93
C GLY A 193 -13.38 12.62 3.59
N SER A 194 -13.51 11.35 3.18
CA SER A 194 -12.66 10.27 3.67
C SER A 194 -11.22 10.33 3.16
N GLY A 195 -10.94 11.07 2.07
CA GLY A 195 -9.66 11.20 1.40
C GLY A 195 -9.17 9.95 0.66
N ALA A 196 -8.44 10.16 -0.44
CA ALA A 196 -7.91 9.08 -1.27
C ALA A 196 -6.95 8.18 -0.48
N ALA A 197 -5.99 8.76 0.23
CA ALA A 197 -5.02 7.97 1.00
C ALA A 197 -5.71 7.05 2.02
N GLN A 198 -6.58 7.60 2.86
CA GLN A 198 -7.18 6.81 3.94
C GLN A 198 -8.10 5.71 3.38
N GLN A 199 -8.83 5.97 2.29
CA GLN A 199 -9.68 4.93 1.71
C GLN A 199 -8.86 3.81 1.06
N ILE A 200 -7.79 4.12 0.33
CA ILE A 200 -6.86 3.10 -0.18
C ILE A 200 -6.28 2.27 0.98
N ALA A 201 -5.87 2.93 2.08
CA ALA A 201 -5.34 2.26 3.26
C ALA A 201 -6.37 1.30 3.88
N ARG A 202 -7.64 1.70 3.98
CA ARG A 202 -8.74 0.86 4.48
C ARG A 202 -8.97 -0.36 3.57
N ASN A 203 -8.93 -0.17 2.25
CA ASN A 203 -9.11 -1.27 1.30
C ASN A 203 -7.98 -2.29 1.42
N ILE A 204 -6.73 -1.86 1.35
CA ILE A 204 -5.56 -2.74 1.50
C ILE A 204 -5.64 -3.48 2.83
N TYR A 205 -5.93 -2.77 3.92
CA TYR A 205 -6.07 -3.36 5.25
C TYR A 205 -7.18 -4.41 5.34
N ALA A 206 -8.32 -4.20 4.67
CA ALA A 206 -9.40 -5.18 4.62
C ALA A 206 -9.01 -6.42 3.81
N MET A 207 -8.44 -6.24 2.62
CA MET A 207 -8.02 -7.31 1.72
C MET A 207 -7.02 -8.29 2.37
N THR A 208 -6.17 -7.82 3.29
CA THR A 208 -5.26 -8.71 4.03
C THR A 208 -5.96 -9.88 4.74
N LYS A 209 -7.24 -9.75 5.13
CA LYS A 209 -7.99 -10.74 5.92
C LYS A 209 -9.31 -11.21 5.33
N LEU A 210 -9.64 -10.84 4.10
CA LEU A 210 -10.84 -11.36 3.42
C LEU A 210 -10.78 -12.90 3.33
N ARG A 211 -11.85 -13.57 3.75
CA ARG A 211 -11.89 -15.04 3.88
C ARG A 211 -12.22 -15.79 2.58
N VAL A 212 -12.38 -15.07 1.48
CA VAL A 212 -12.69 -15.62 0.15
C VAL A 212 -11.48 -15.55 -0.78
N PRO A 213 -11.40 -16.41 -1.82
CA PRO A 213 -10.37 -16.32 -2.86
C PRO A 213 -10.47 -15.00 -3.63
N MET A 214 -9.32 -14.37 -3.86
CA MET A 214 -9.22 -13.12 -4.63
C MET A 214 -8.27 -13.26 -5.81
N ILE A 215 -8.74 -12.92 -7.01
CA ILE A 215 -7.98 -13.01 -8.26
C ILE A 215 -8.03 -11.64 -8.91
N SER A 216 -6.90 -11.10 -9.37
CA SER A 216 -6.88 -9.83 -10.12
C SER A 216 -6.31 -10.02 -11.51
N MET A 217 -6.85 -9.31 -12.50
CA MET A 217 -6.23 -9.07 -13.80
C MET A 217 -5.82 -7.60 -13.92
N ILE A 218 -4.57 -7.34 -14.30
CA ILE A 218 -4.03 -6.00 -14.51
C ILE A 218 -3.92 -5.72 -16.01
N SER A 219 -4.59 -4.67 -16.48
CA SER A 219 -4.36 -4.07 -17.80
C SER A 219 -3.60 -2.76 -17.63
N GLU A 220 -4.12 -1.85 -16.80
CA GLU A 220 -3.48 -0.59 -16.46
C GLU A 220 -3.34 -0.48 -14.94
N GLY A 221 -2.10 -0.52 -14.43
CA GLY A 221 -1.81 -0.55 -13.00
C GLY A 221 -1.01 0.65 -12.52
N GLY A 222 -1.68 1.73 -12.14
CA GLY A 222 -1.06 2.94 -11.60
C GLY A 222 -0.96 2.97 -10.06
N SER A 223 0.25 2.74 -9.54
CA SER A 223 0.66 3.07 -8.17
C SER A 223 -0.33 2.61 -7.08
N GLY A 224 -0.61 3.47 -6.09
CA GLY A 224 -1.59 3.22 -5.04
C GLY A 224 -3.04 3.06 -5.52
N GLY A 225 -3.39 3.58 -6.71
CA GLY A 225 -4.73 3.38 -7.29
C GLY A 225 -4.95 1.91 -7.68
N ALA A 226 -3.94 1.28 -8.26
CA ALA A 226 -3.95 -0.16 -8.54
C ALA A 226 -4.02 -0.99 -7.25
N GLU A 227 -3.23 -0.63 -6.24
CA GLU A 227 -3.21 -1.35 -4.96
C GLU A 227 -4.49 -1.20 -4.14
N ALA A 228 -5.35 -0.22 -4.43
CA ALA A 228 -6.65 -0.07 -3.79
C ALA A 228 -7.54 -1.33 -3.94
N ILE A 229 -7.34 -2.11 -5.00
CA ILE A 229 -7.97 -3.42 -5.24
C ILE A 229 -6.97 -4.50 -5.69
N GLY A 230 -5.66 -4.24 -5.50
CA GLY A 230 -4.56 -5.04 -6.08
C GLY A 230 -3.99 -6.13 -5.16
N LEU A 231 -4.39 -6.17 -3.89
CA LEU A 231 -3.95 -7.20 -2.94
C LEU A 231 -4.79 -8.48 -3.13
N THR A 232 -4.27 -9.44 -3.89
CA THR A 232 -4.98 -10.67 -4.27
C THR A 232 -4.12 -11.94 -4.11
N ASP A 233 -4.81 -13.09 -4.03
CA ASP A 233 -4.16 -14.40 -3.91
C ASP A 233 -3.45 -14.80 -5.22
N TYR A 234 -3.99 -14.38 -6.37
CA TYR A 234 -3.41 -14.60 -7.69
C TYR A 234 -3.54 -13.36 -8.58
N ARG A 235 -2.41 -12.88 -9.11
CA ARG A 235 -2.31 -11.68 -9.96
C ARG A 235 -1.95 -12.08 -11.39
N ILE A 236 -2.83 -11.76 -12.31
CA ILE A 236 -2.65 -11.93 -13.76
C ILE A 236 -2.41 -10.56 -14.36
N MET A 237 -1.63 -10.47 -15.43
CA MET A 237 -1.41 -9.24 -16.17
C MET A 237 -1.52 -9.48 -17.67
N ALA A 238 -2.17 -8.57 -18.40
CA ALA A 238 -2.23 -8.61 -19.85
C ALA A 238 -0.84 -8.33 -20.45
N SER A 239 -0.46 -8.98 -21.55
CA SER A 239 0.89 -8.91 -22.11
C SER A 239 1.34 -7.50 -22.52
N HIS A 240 0.40 -6.67 -22.99
CA HIS A 240 0.66 -5.27 -23.31
C HIS A 240 0.32 -4.34 -22.15
N GLY A 241 -0.32 -4.86 -21.11
CA GLY A 241 -0.59 -4.14 -19.88
C GLY A 241 0.68 -3.60 -19.21
N TYR A 242 0.50 -2.60 -18.35
CA TYR A 242 1.57 -2.07 -17.51
C TYR A 242 1.18 -2.01 -16.03
N TYR A 243 2.18 -2.15 -15.17
CA TYR A 243 2.04 -1.98 -13.72
C TYR A 243 3.27 -1.24 -13.22
N SER A 244 3.05 -0.07 -12.61
CA SER A 244 4.12 0.87 -12.29
C SER A 244 3.85 1.65 -11.00
N VAL A 245 4.93 2.13 -10.39
CA VAL A 245 4.91 3.02 -9.21
C VAL A 245 4.45 4.43 -9.48
N ILE A 246 4.59 4.88 -10.71
CA ILE A 246 4.21 6.20 -11.18
C ILE A 246 4.06 6.13 -12.70
N SER A 247 3.24 7.01 -13.26
CA SER A 247 3.19 7.23 -14.71
C SER A 247 4.59 7.61 -15.25
N PRO A 248 4.98 7.17 -16.46
CA PRO A 248 6.23 7.60 -17.10
C PRO A 248 6.42 9.12 -17.13
N GLU A 249 5.33 9.87 -17.35
CA GLU A 249 5.31 11.33 -17.38
C GLU A 249 5.65 11.92 -16.00
N GLY A 250 5.03 11.42 -14.95
CA GLY A 250 5.33 11.79 -13.56
C GLY A 250 6.77 11.44 -13.15
N ALA A 251 7.30 10.29 -13.57
CA ALA A 251 8.71 9.95 -13.33
C ALA A 251 9.65 10.96 -14.01
N ALA A 252 9.39 11.28 -15.28
CA ALA A 252 10.18 12.23 -16.04
C ALA A 252 10.10 13.66 -15.45
N ALA A 253 8.94 14.08 -14.94
CA ALA A 253 8.79 15.35 -14.25
C ALA A 253 9.65 15.44 -12.97
N ILE A 254 9.71 14.35 -12.20
CA ILE A 254 10.50 14.26 -10.96
C ILE A 254 12.00 14.20 -11.27
N GLU A 255 12.42 13.32 -12.18
CA GLU A 255 13.83 13.13 -12.51
C GLU A 255 14.43 14.33 -13.25
N GLY A 256 13.67 14.93 -14.16
CA GLY A 256 14.06 16.14 -14.88
C GLY A 256 14.01 17.41 -14.03
N LYS A 257 13.52 17.34 -12.78
CA LYS A 257 13.28 18.50 -11.90
C LYS A 257 12.51 19.62 -12.63
N ILE A 258 11.56 19.22 -13.47
CA ILE A 258 10.84 20.13 -14.36
C ILE A 258 9.97 21.06 -13.51
N ARG A 259 10.04 22.37 -13.76
CA ARG A 259 9.22 23.36 -13.05
C ARG A 259 7.74 23.17 -13.36
N GLU A 260 6.88 23.59 -12.43
CA GLU A 260 5.44 23.52 -12.59
C GLU A 260 4.98 24.28 -13.86
N GLY A 261 4.10 23.67 -14.66
CA GLY A 261 3.59 24.24 -15.92
C GLY A 261 4.51 24.10 -17.14
N SER A 262 5.72 23.55 -16.99
CA SER A 262 6.63 23.30 -18.12
C SER A 262 6.39 21.92 -18.73
N LYS A 263 6.46 21.82 -20.07
CA LYS A 263 6.29 20.56 -20.79
C LYS A 263 7.48 19.63 -20.54
N VAL A 264 7.19 18.36 -20.25
CA VAL A 264 8.21 17.33 -20.06
C VAL A 264 8.75 16.88 -21.43
N PRO A 265 10.08 16.80 -21.64
CA PRO A 265 10.64 16.32 -22.91
C PRO A 265 10.22 14.88 -23.22
N LYS A 266 9.79 14.61 -24.46
CA LYS A 266 9.34 13.27 -24.89
C LYS A 266 10.41 12.20 -24.70
N GLU A 267 11.66 12.51 -25.05
CA GLU A 267 12.81 11.61 -24.87
C GLU A 267 13.00 11.17 -23.42
N LEU A 268 12.79 12.10 -22.46
CA LEU A 268 12.90 11.78 -21.05
C LEU A 268 11.76 10.86 -20.59
N ILE A 269 10.56 11.01 -21.14
CA ILE A 269 9.42 10.13 -20.85
C ILE A 269 9.73 8.71 -21.32
N GLU A 270 10.23 8.53 -22.55
CA GLU A 270 10.64 7.23 -23.11
C GLU A 270 11.72 6.55 -22.25
N VAL A 271 12.77 7.30 -21.87
CA VAL A 271 13.83 6.81 -21.00
C VAL A 271 13.28 6.42 -19.62
N CYS A 272 12.35 7.19 -19.07
CA CYS A 272 11.73 6.87 -17.78
C CYS A 272 10.83 5.63 -17.88
N ALA A 273 10.06 5.48 -18.97
CA ALA A 273 9.23 4.31 -19.21
C ALA A 273 10.06 3.02 -19.20
N ASP A 274 11.23 3.02 -19.87
CA ASP A 274 12.14 1.87 -19.86
C ASP A 274 12.75 1.59 -18.47
N ARG A 275 13.19 2.64 -17.77
CA ARG A 275 13.83 2.50 -16.45
C ARG A 275 12.87 2.04 -15.35
N LEU A 276 11.57 2.28 -15.50
CA LEU A 276 10.56 1.87 -14.53
C LEU A 276 10.28 0.36 -14.55
N LYS A 277 10.69 -0.35 -15.61
CA LYS A 277 10.46 -1.81 -15.78
C LYS A 277 8.98 -2.18 -15.53
N LEU A 278 8.10 -1.46 -16.23
CA LEU A 278 6.65 -1.49 -16.04
C LEU A 278 5.91 -2.59 -16.80
N THR A 279 6.59 -3.37 -17.65
CA THR A 279 5.94 -4.32 -18.56
C THR A 279 5.49 -5.60 -17.85
N ALA A 280 4.61 -6.38 -18.47
CA ALA A 280 4.17 -7.67 -17.94
C ALA A 280 5.34 -8.66 -17.73
N LYS A 281 6.33 -8.66 -18.64
CA LYS A 281 7.53 -9.50 -18.54
C LYS A 281 8.36 -9.12 -17.32
N ASP A 282 8.63 -7.83 -17.14
CA ASP A 282 9.38 -7.32 -15.98
C ASP A 282 8.68 -7.72 -14.67
N ASN A 283 7.38 -7.46 -14.58
CA ASN A 283 6.61 -7.75 -13.37
C ASN A 283 6.55 -9.26 -13.04
N LEU A 284 6.57 -10.13 -14.05
CA LEU A 284 6.65 -11.59 -13.84
C LEU A 284 8.03 -11.99 -13.30
N GLU A 285 9.10 -11.44 -13.84
CA GLU A 285 10.47 -11.68 -13.38
C GLU A 285 10.68 -11.22 -11.93
N TRP A 286 10.07 -10.11 -11.54
CA TRP A 286 10.12 -9.57 -10.17
C TRP A 286 9.13 -10.21 -9.19
N GLU A 287 8.37 -11.23 -9.62
CA GLU A 287 7.34 -11.93 -8.83
C GLU A 287 6.28 -10.97 -8.25
N THR A 288 6.03 -9.84 -8.90
CA THR A 288 4.97 -8.90 -8.52
C THR A 288 3.62 -9.34 -9.09
N ILE A 289 3.64 -10.18 -10.13
CA ILE A 289 2.50 -10.90 -10.71
C ILE A 289 2.79 -12.40 -10.79
N ASP A 290 1.75 -13.22 -10.97
CA ASP A 290 1.85 -14.67 -11.00
C ASP A 290 1.75 -15.27 -12.43
N ARG A 291 1.17 -14.55 -13.40
CA ARG A 291 1.03 -15.02 -14.79
C ARG A 291 0.74 -13.88 -15.77
N ILE A 292 1.16 -14.06 -17.02
CA ILE A 292 0.81 -13.20 -18.15
C ILE A 292 -0.32 -13.85 -18.97
N ILE A 293 -1.32 -13.07 -19.38
CA ILE A 293 -2.29 -13.44 -20.42
C ILE A 293 -1.92 -12.72 -21.71
N TYR A 294 -1.69 -13.50 -22.78
CA TYR A 294 -1.24 -12.96 -24.06
C TYR A 294 -2.40 -12.41 -24.89
N GLU A 295 -2.25 -11.15 -25.26
CA GLU A 295 -3.13 -10.39 -26.15
C GLU A 295 -2.83 -10.67 -27.63
N PRO A 296 -3.76 -10.38 -28.55
CA PRO A 296 -3.46 -10.28 -29.97
C PRO A 296 -2.46 -9.16 -30.27
N ALA A 297 -1.93 -9.15 -31.50
CA ALA A 297 -0.97 -8.15 -31.95
C ALA A 297 -1.52 -6.73 -31.76
N LEU A 298 -0.69 -5.84 -31.22
CA LEU A 298 -1.00 -4.46 -30.88
C LEU A 298 -2.17 -4.29 -29.90
N GLY A 299 -2.43 -5.30 -29.05
CA GLY A 299 -3.40 -5.25 -27.96
C GLY A 299 -4.83 -5.61 -28.35
N ALA A 300 -5.57 -6.18 -27.40
CA ALA A 300 -6.95 -6.59 -27.63
C ALA A 300 -7.93 -5.40 -27.73
N ARG A 301 -8.94 -5.56 -28.58
CA ARG A 301 -10.07 -4.66 -28.80
C ARG A 301 -11.37 -5.31 -28.34
N ARG A 302 -12.46 -4.53 -28.36
CA ARG A 302 -13.80 -4.96 -27.94
C ARG A 302 -14.38 -6.14 -28.74
N ASP A 303 -13.95 -6.36 -29.97
CA ASP A 303 -14.43 -7.43 -30.86
C ASP A 303 -13.51 -8.66 -30.88
N ASP A 304 -12.47 -8.69 -30.04
CA ASP A 304 -11.58 -9.84 -29.89
C ASP A 304 -12.19 -10.92 -28.97
N PHE A 305 -13.28 -11.54 -29.41
CA PHE A 305 -13.99 -12.61 -28.69
C PHE A 305 -13.08 -13.78 -28.26
N SER A 306 -12.06 -14.09 -29.06
CA SER A 306 -11.07 -15.11 -28.72
C SER A 306 -10.23 -14.74 -27.49
N PHE A 307 -9.95 -13.44 -27.29
CA PHE A 307 -9.23 -12.95 -26.13
C PHE A 307 -10.10 -12.97 -24.87
N PHE A 308 -11.38 -12.61 -24.97
CA PHE A 308 -12.32 -12.76 -23.85
C PHE A 308 -12.49 -14.22 -23.41
N ALA A 309 -12.53 -15.16 -24.36
CA ALA A 309 -12.50 -16.59 -24.04
C ALA A 309 -11.23 -16.99 -23.26
N LYS A 310 -10.06 -16.44 -23.62
CA LYS A 310 -8.82 -16.63 -22.86
C LYS A 310 -8.89 -16.02 -21.46
N ILE A 311 -9.44 -14.80 -21.31
CA ILE A 311 -9.65 -14.17 -19.99
C ILE A 311 -10.50 -15.08 -19.11
N ARG A 312 -11.63 -15.57 -19.65
CA ARG A 312 -12.53 -16.47 -18.93
C ARG A 312 -11.80 -17.71 -18.43
N ALA A 313 -11.08 -18.39 -19.32
CA ALA A 313 -10.33 -19.59 -18.98
C ALA A 313 -9.28 -19.31 -17.90
N GLU A 314 -8.55 -18.20 -18.00
CA GLU A 314 -7.51 -17.83 -17.04
C GLU A 314 -8.06 -17.44 -15.67
N MET A 315 -9.18 -16.73 -15.60
CA MET A 315 -9.82 -16.36 -14.32
C MET A 315 -10.37 -17.60 -13.60
N LEU A 316 -10.98 -18.54 -14.33
CA LEU A 316 -11.42 -19.83 -13.78
C LEU A 316 -10.22 -20.64 -13.27
N ARG A 317 -9.17 -20.79 -14.09
CA ARG A 317 -7.95 -21.53 -13.75
C ARG A 317 -7.26 -20.94 -12.52
N ALA A 318 -7.17 -19.61 -12.43
CA ALA A 318 -6.58 -18.93 -11.28
C ALA A 318 -7.38 -19.15 -10.00
N THR A 319 -8.71 -19.07 -10.09
CA THR A 319 -9.60 -19.34 -8.95
C THR A 319 -9.47 -20.77 -8.47
N ASP A 320 -9.51 -21.73 -9.39
CA ASP A 320 -9.31 -23.15 -9.07
C ASP A 320 -7.93 -23.39 -8.45
N LYS A 321 -6.87 -22.74 -8.95
CA LYS A 321 -5.51 -22.86 -8.39
C LYS A 321 -5.43 -22.35 -6.94
N VAL A 322 -6.04 -21.20 -6.65
CA VAL A 322 -6.07 -20.65 -5.29
C VAL A 322 -6.84 -21.58 -4.36
N VAL A 323 -8.03 -22.04 -4.77
CA VAL A 323 -8.85 -22.96 -3.98
C VAL A 323 -8.12 -24.28 -3.74
N LEU A 324 -7.48 -24.87 -4.75
CA LEU A 324 -6.67 -26.10 -4.61
C LEU A 324 -5.55 -25.97 -3.60
N SER A 325 -4.87 -24.82 -3.59
CA SER A 325 -3.71 -24.60 -2.71
C SER A 325 -4.05 -24.69 -1.22
N VAL A 326 -5.34 -24.55 -0.86
CA VAL A 326 -5.81 -24.57 0.53
C VAL A 326 -6.53 -25.87 0.91
N LYS A 327 -7.03 -26.63 -0.07
CA LYS A 327 -7.65 -27.96 0.16
C LYS A 327 -6.64 -28.95 0.76
N SER A 328 -7.13 -30.04 1.36
CA SER A 328 -6.30 -31.02 2.06
C SER A 328 -5.35 -31.79 1.12
N PHE A 329 -4.24 -32.30 1.67
CA PHE A 329 -3.24 -33.09 0.92
C PHE A 329 -3.84 -34.33 0.22
N SER A 330 -4.93 -34.89 0.76
CA SER A 330 -5.68 -35.97 0.11
C SER A 330 -6.34 -35.50 -1.18
N ALA A 331 -6.99 -34.33 -1.19
CA ALA A 331 -7.55 -33.74 -2.39
C ALA A 331 -6.47 -33.38 -3.43
N MET A 332 -5.31 -32.89 -2.97
CA MET A 332 -4.15 -32.58 -3.82
C MET A 332 -3.51 -33.83 -4.45
N ARG A 333 -3.41 -34.94 -3.70
CA ARG A 333 -2.90 -36.22 -4.20
C ARG A 333 -3.86 -36.87 -5.20
N THR A 334 -5.18 -36.80 -4.95
CA THR A 334 -6.20 -37.22 -5.92
C THR A 334 -6.12 -36.37 -7.20
N TYR A 335 -5.85 -35.08 -7.07
CA TYR A 335 -5.62 -34.17 -8.20
C TYR A 335 -4.38 -34.56 -9.03
N GLU A 336 -3.22 -34.78 -8.41
CA GLU A 336 -2.01 -35.23 -9.12
C GLU A 336 -2.20 -36.58 -9.83
N ILE A 337 -2.94 -37.51 -9.20
CA ILE A 337 -3.26 -38.81 -9.80
C ILE A 337 -4.19 -38.66 -11.01
N ARG A 338 -5.19 -37.76 -10.96
CA ARG A 338 -6.08 -37.46 -12.11
C ARG A 338 -5.31 -36.75 -13.23
N ARG A 339 -4.45 -35.80 -12.90
CA ARG A 339 -3.60 -35.09 -13.88
C ARG A 339 -2.64 -36.04 -14.60
N ARG A 340 -2.03 -37.00 -13.90
CA ARG A 340 -1.12 -38.00 -14.51
C ARG A 340 -1.82 -39.02 -15.41
N LYS A 341 -3.13 -39.23 -15.27
CA LYS A 341 -3.90 -40.12 -16.16
C LYS A 341 -4.22 -39.48 -17.51
N HIS A 342 -4.21 -38.15 -17.60
CA HIS A 342 -4.34 -37.42 -18.87
C HIS A 342 -2.95 -37.01 -19.39
N LYS A 343 -2.62 -37.35 -20.64
CA LYS A 343 -1.32 -37.05 -21.28
C LYS A 343 -1.09 -35.53 -21.39
N PRO A 344 0.17 -35.06 -21.50
CA PRO A 344 0.51 -33.63 -21.48
C PRO A 344 0.18 -32.84 -22.75
N ALA A 345 -0.49 -33.42 -23.75
CA ALA A 345 -0.69 -32.81 -25.07
C ALA A 345 -2.02 -32.07 -25.26
N GLU A 346 -2.98 -32.21 -24.34
CA GLU A 346 -4.25 -31.46 -24.36
C GLU A 346 -4.22 -30.43 -23.22
N GLU A 347 -3.74 -29.21 -23.52
CA GLU A 347 -3.86 -28.05 -22.62
C GLU A 347 -5.29 -27.50 -22.55
N GLU A 348 -6.23 -28.09 -23.31
CA GLU A 348 -7.65 -27.80 -23.24
C GLU A 348 -8.26 -28.33 -21.94
N GLU A 349 -8.65 -27.40 -21.07
CA GLU A 349 -9.72 -27.58 -20.10
C GLU A 349 -9.55 -28.74 -19.10
N LEU A 350 -8.47 -28.73 -18.31
CA LEU A 350 -8.52 -29.33 -16.97
C LEU A 350 -9.44 -28.49 -16.06
N GLN A 351 -10.74 -28.49 -16.33
CA GLN A 351 -11.77 -27.90 -15.47
C GLN A 351 -11.97 -28.84 -14.28
N LEU A 352 -11.45 -28.42 -13.12
CA LEU A 352 -11.40 -29.25 -11.94
C LEU A 352 -12.71 -29.19 -11.17
N GLU A 353 -13.18 -30.36 -10.71
CA GLU A 353 -14.38 -30.50 -9.88
C GLU A 353 -14.14 -29.94 -8.47
N LEU A 354 -14.15 -28.61 -8.33
CA LEU A 354 -13.81 -27.95 -7.08
C LEU A 354 -14.90 -26.96 -6.67
N PRO A 355 -15.65 -27.24 -5.59
CA PRO A 355 -16.47 -26.21 -4.97
C PRO A 355 -15.55 -25.12 -4.45
N TRP A 356 -15.90 -23.87 -4.73
CA TRP A 356 -15.14 -22.70 -4.28
C TRP A 356 -15.40 -22.35 -2.81
N ASP A 357 -16.39 -22.99 -2.18
CA ASP A 357 -16.65 -22.88 -0.75
C ASP A 357 -15.45 -23.39 0.06
N LEU A 358 -15.06 -22.59 1.05
CA LEU A 358 -13.95 -22.88 1.95
C LEU A 358 -14.46 -23.13 3.37
N ASN A 359 -14.00 -24.21 3.99
CA ASN A 359 -14.23 -24.42 5.43
C ASN A 359 -13.26 -23.59 6.29
N LYS A 360 -13.48 -23.56 7.61
CA LYS A 360 -12.68 -22.73 8.55
C LYS A 360 -11.17 -23.01 8.50
N GLU A 361 -10.76 -24.26 8.32
CA GLU A 361 -9.33 -24.62 8.24
C GLU A 361 -8.72 -24.24 6.88
N GLU A 362 -9.48 -24.37 5.80
CA GLU A 362 -9.09 -23.92 4.46
C GLU A 362 -8.94 -22.40 4.41
N ILE A 363 -9.87 -21.65 5.02
CA ILE A 363 -9.78 -20.19 5.18
C ILE A 363 -8.50 -19.82 5.94
N LYS A 364 -8.20 -20.53 7.03
CA LYS A 364 -6.97 -20.28 7.80
C LYS A 364 -5.70 -20.51 6.97
N ARG A 365 -5.69 -21.54 6.12
CA ARG A 365 -4.60 -21.79 5.16
C ARG A 365 -4.52 -20.71 4.09
N LEU A 366 -5.64 -20.26 3.54
CA LEU A 366 -5.71 -19.17 2.57
C LEU A 366 -5.04 -17.90 3.13
N LEU A 367 -5.46 -17.49 4.33
CA LEU A 367 -4.90 -16.31 5.01
C LEU A 367 -3.40 -16.46 5.30
N ALA A 368 -2.94 -17.67 5.63
CA ALA A 368 -1.52 -17.94 5.87
C ALA A 368 -0.69 -17.88 4.57
N LEU A 369 -1.20 -18.44 3.48
CA LEU A 369 -0.56 -18.37 2.16
C LEU A 369 -0.49 -16.92 1.65
N ARG A 370 -1.58 -16.16 1.80
CA ARG A 370 -1.62 -14.74 1.44
C ARG A 370 -0.61 -13.92 2.24
N SER A 371 -0.57 -14.11 3.56
CA SER A 371 0.43 -13.45 4.40
C SER A 371 1.85 -13.79 3.95
N LYS A 372 2.14 -15.08 3.71
CA LYS A 372 3.44 -15.53 3.23
C LYS A 372 3.81 -14.89 1.88
N LYS A 373 2.87 -14.82 0.93
CA LYS A 373 3.07 -14.21 -0.39
C LYS A 373 3.53 -12.75 -0.25
N TYR A 374 2.74 -11.93 0.43
CA TYR A 374 3.01 -10.49 0.53
C TYR A 374 4.20 -10.14 1.42
N LEU A 375 4.48 -10.92 2.47
CA LEU A 375 5.67 -10.69 3.30
C LEU A 375 6.97 -11.09 2.58
N ASN A 376 6.92 -11.99 1.59
CA ASN A 376 8.07 -12.36 0.79
C ASN A 376 8.27 -11.47 -0.45
N MET A 377 7.23 -10.74 -0.87
CA MET A 377 7.31 -9.83 -2.02
C MET A 377 8.38 -8.74 -1.79
N GLY A 378 9.14 -8.42 -2.84
CA GLY A 378 10.18 -7.39 -2.79
C GLY A 378 11.42 -7.71 -1.96
N LYS A 379 11.62 -8.97 -1.53
CA LYS A 379 12.86 -9.35 -0.82
C LYS A 379 14.12 -9.28 -1.69
N ASN A 380 13.98 -9.38 -3.00
CA ASN A 380 15.09 -9.28 -3.95
C ASN A 380 15.52 -7.82 -4.21
N GLY A 381 14.80 -6.84 -3.65
CA GLY A 381 15.02 -5.41 -3.92
C GLY A 381 16.03 -4.71 -3.00
N PHE A 382 16.62 -5.41 -2.02
CA PHE A 382 17.57 -4.85 -1.07
C PHE A 382 18.76 -5.79 -0.86
N SER A 383 19.85 -5.27 -0.28
CA SER A 383 21.03 -6.06 0.07
C SER A 383 21.19 -6.21 1.58
N GLY A 384 21.89 -7.27 1.99
CA GLY A 384 22.11 -7.63 3.40
C GLY A 384 21.16 -8.72 3.91
N GLN A 385 21.62 -9.48 4.91
CA GLN A 385 20.78 -10.49 5.55
C GLN A 385 19.90 -9.85 6.63
N ALA A 386 18.65 -10.32 6.73
CA ALA A 386 17.83 -10.07 7.90
C ALA A 386 18.55 -10.61 9.15
N GLU A 387 18.62 -9.85 10.23
CA GLU A 387 19.17 -10.36 11.51
C GLU A 387 18.47 -11.64 12.00
N GLN A 388 17.24 -11.87 11.53
CA GLN A 388 16.46 -13.08 11.83
C GLN A 388 16.91 -14.33 11.06
N GLU A 389 17.61 -14.18 9.93
CA GLU A 389 18.14 -15.28 9.11
C GLU A 389 19.57 -15.69 9.51
N ALA A 390 20.19 -14.97 10.45
CA ALA A 390 21.54 -15.26 10.94
C ALA A 390 21.57 -16.45 11.91
N GLY A 391 21.52 -17.69 11.38
CA GLY A 391 22.03 -18.90 12.02
C GLY A 391 21.13 -19.67 13.01
N LEU A 392 21.46 -20.95 13.22
CA LEU A 392 20.79 -21.89 14.16
C LEU A 392 20.64 -21.33 15.58
N TYR A 393 21.62 -20.55 16.05
CA TYR A 393 21.61 -19.93 17.38
C TYR A 393 20.49 -18.89 17.54
N ASN A 394 20.29 -18.02 16.53
CA ASN A 394 19.18 -17.06 16.56
C ASN A 394 17.83 -17.76 16.43
N LEU A 395 17.73 -18.85 15.68
CA LEU A 395 16.50 -19.63 15.59
C LEU A 395 16.12 -20.25 16.95
N ALA A 396 17.11 -20.80 17.68
CA ALA A 396 16.92 -21.33 19.03
C ALA A 396 16.53 -20.22 20.02
N LYS A 397 17.18 -19.05 19.95
CA LYS A 397 16.85 -17.85 20.73
C LYS A 397 15.43 -17.34 20.44
N VAL A 398 15.04 -17.28 19.17
CA VAL A 398 13.69 -16.85 18.76
C VAL A 398 12.63 -17.84 19.26
N LYS A 399 12.89 -19.15 19.19
CA LYS A 399 12.01 -20.18 19.75
C LYS A 399 11.88 -20.05 21.27
N THR A 400 12.99 -19.91 21.99
CA THR A 400 12.99 -19.72 23.46
C THR A 400 12.32 -18.41 23.87
N GLU A 401 12.58 -17.29 23.17
CA GLU A 401 11.87 -16.02 23.39
C GLU A 401 10.37 -16.18 23.16
N LYS A 402 9.96 -16.83 22.07
CA LYS A 402 8.55 -17.07 21.77
C LYS A 402 7.89 -17.90 22.85
N VAL A 403 8.52 -18.99 23.29
CA VAL A 403 8.04 -19.83 24.41
C VAL A 403 7.96 -19.00 25.69
N TYR A 404 8.99 -18.24 26.01
CA TYR A 404 9.03 -17.37 27.19
C TYR A 404 7.87 -16.37 27.21
N TYR A 405 7.68 -15.62 26.13
CA TYR A 405 6.61 -14.62 26.05
C TYR A 405 5.22 -15.25 25.98
N THR A 406 5.07 -16.40 25.34
CA THR A 406 3.80 -17.17 25.33
C THR A 406 3.47 -17.65 26.73
N ILE A 407 4.43 -18.24 27.46
CA ILE A 407 4.20 -18.68 28.84
C ILE A 407 3.92 -17.48 29.75
N ARG A 408 4.70 -16.40 29.64
CA ARG A 408 4.57 -15.20 30.46
C ARG A 408 3.26 -14.45 30.24
N TYR A 409 2.85 -14.26 29.00
CA TYR A 409 1.71 -13.42 28.65
C TYR A 409 0.45 -14.18 28.24
N ASP A 410 0.54 -15.37 27.63
CA ASP A 410 -0.66 -16.10 27.19
C ASP A 410 -1.07 -17.14 28.24
N VAL A 411 -0.14 -17.84 28.90
CA VAL A 411 -0.49 -18.85 29.93
C VAL A 411 -0.65 -18.22 31.32
N MET A 412 0.41 -17.61 31.86
CA MET A 412 0.40 -17.06 33.22
C MET A 412 -0.57 -15.88 33.36
N LYS A 413 -0.70 -15.04 32.31
CA LYS A 413 -1.62 -13.90 32.36
C LYS A 413 -3.08 -14.31 32.19
N ASN A 414 -3.40 -15.30 31.34
CA ASN A 414 -4.79 -15.78 31.23
C ASN A 414 -5.26 -16.43 32.53
N HIS A 415 -4.39 -17.19 33.21
CA HIS A 415 -4.70 -17.72 34.54
C HIS A 415 -4.86 -16.61 35.58
N LYS A 416 -3.94 -15.63 35.62
CA LYS A 416 -4.10 -14.44 36.49
C LYS A 416 -5.37 -13.66 36.16
N ARG A 417 -5.78 -13.57 34.89
CA ARG A 417 -6.99 -12.88 34.44
C ARG A 417 -8.25 -13.64 34.84
N GLN A 418 -8.29 -14.96 34.66
CA GLN A 418 -9.38 -15.80 35.14
C GLN A 418 -9.52 -15.68 36.66
N VAL A 419 -8.42 -15.78 37.40
CA VAL A 419 -8.42 -15.61 38.86
C VAL A 419 -8.89 -14.21 39.25
N ARG A 420 -8.40 -13.14 38.61
CA ARG A 420 -8.81 -11.76 38.93
C ARG A 420 -10.26 -11.45 38.52
N LYS A 421 -10.74 -12.07 37.44
CA LYS A 421 -12.14 -11.98 37.00
C LYS A 421 -13.05 -12.72 37.99
N VAL A 422 -12.69 -13.94 38.39
CA VAL A 422 -13.39 -14.68 39.45
C VAL A 422 -13.37 -13.90 40.77
N ILE A 423 -12.25 -13.33 41.17
CA ILE A 423 -12.16 -12.48 42.37
C ILE A 423 -13.06 -11.23 42.25
N ASN A 424 -13.07 -10.56 41.10
CA ASN A 424 -13.88 -9.35 40.89
C ASN A 424 -15.38 -9.68 40.81
N ASP A 425 -15.76 -10.72 40.06
CA ASP A 425 -17.14 -11.19 39.92
C ASP A 425 -17.67 -11.69 41.30
N VAL A 426 -16.84 -12.37 42.09
CA VAL A 426 -17.19 -12.84 43.46
C VAL A 426 -17.08 -11.74 44.52
N SER A 427 -16.30 -10.67 44.28
CA SER A 427 -16.31 -9.48 45.15
C SER A 427 -17.57 -8.63 44.97
N GLY A 428 -18.24 -8.75 43.81
CA GLY A 428 -19.58 -8.20 43.58
C GLY A 428 -20.69 -9.03 44.24
N GLU A 429 -20.47 -10.33 44.45
CA GLU A 429 -21.43 -11.27 45.06
C GLU A 429 -20.78 -12.09 46.19
N GLY A 430 -20.83 -11.58 47.42
CA GLY A 430 -20.72 -12.40 48.64
C GLY A 430 -19.34 -12.97 49.02
N SER A 431 -18.64 -12.28 49.92
CA SER A 431 -17.34 -12.68 50.46
C SER A 431 -17.45 -13.65 51.65
N VAL A 432 -17.41 -14.98 51.43
CA VAL A 432 -17.05 -15.93 52.51
C VAL A 432 -16.19 -17.13 52.05
N MET A 433 -16.18 -17.52 50.77
CA MET A 433 -15.59 -18.81 50.36
C MET A 433 -14.16 -18.76 49.76
N LEU A 434 -13.36 -17.70 50.03
CA LEU A 434 -12.13 -17.45 49.24
C LEU A 434 -10.82 -18.01 49.81
N ARG A 435 -10.73 -18.32 51.11
CA ARG A 435 -9.44 -18.75 51.72
C ARG A 435 -9.02 -20.17 51.33
N ARG A 436 -9.94 -21.13 51.24
CA ARG A 436 -9.61 -22.53 50.93
C ARG A 436 -9.18 -22.80 49.48
N ILE A 437 -9.61 -21.98 48.52
CA ILE A 437 -9.34 -22.21 47.08
C ILE A 437 -8.05 -21.51 46.63
N THR A 438 -7.67 -20.40 47.29
CA THR A 438 -6.53 -19.58 46.89
C THR A 438 -5.19 -19.99 47.52
N GLU A 439 -5.21 -20.76 48.61
CA GLU A 439 -4.00 -21.24 49.32
C GLU A 439 -3.04 -22.10 48.47
N PRO A 440 -3.48 -23.13 47.72
CA PRO A 440 -2.55 -23.92 46.89
C PRO A 440 -1.93 -23.10 45.75
N ILE A 441 -2.61 -22.05 45.29
CA ILE A 441 -2.19 -21.21 44.15
C ILE A 441 -1.20 -20.12 44.60
N ASN A 442 -1.42 -19.52 45.77
CA ASN A 442 -0.49 -18.55 46.34
C ASN A 442 0.85 -19.19 46.71
N ALA A 443 0.83 -20.43 47.23
CA ALA A 443 2.05 -21.20 47.48
C ALA A 443 2.86 -21.49 46.19
N PHE A 444 2.17 -21.72 45.07
CA PHE A 444 2.79 -21.90 43.76
C PHE A 444 3.38 -20.59 43.19
N MET A 445 2.70 -19.46 43.38
CA MET A 445 3.20 -18.14 42.96
C MET A 445 4.39 -17.65 43.81
N ASP A 446 4.39 -17.90 45.12
CA ASP A 446 5.50 -17.54 46.01
C ASP A 446 6.75 -18.39 45.76
N ARG A 447 6.61 -19.62 45.25
CA ARG A 447 7.74 -20.48 44.88
C ARG A 447 8.51 -19.97 43.64
N TRP A 448 7.88 -19.14 42.80
CA TRP A 448 8.49 -18.55 41.61
C TRP A 448 8.71 -17.03 41.69
N GLY A 449 8.10 -16.37 42.67
CA GLY A 449 8.24 -14.94 42.92
C GLY A 449 9.47 -14.62 43.76
N ARG A 450 10.50 -14.01 43.15
CA ARG A 450 11.53 -13.28 43.91
C ARG A 450 10.84 -12.21 44.76
N LYS A 451 10.85 -12.38 46.09
CA LYS A 451 10.33 -11.41 47.07
C LYS A 451 10.96 -10.02 46.82
N LYS A 452 10.19 -9.07 46.29
CA LYS A 452 10.46 -7.64 46.48
C LYS A 452 9.68 -7.19 47.70
N GLY A 453 10.39 -6.62 48.68
CA GLY A 453 9.82 -6.12 49.93
C GLY A 453 8.66 -5.16 49.67
N LYS A 454 7.56 -5.35 50.40
CA LYS A 454 6.39 -4.48 50.38
C LYS A 454 6.79 -3.09 50.86
N LYS A 455 6.63 -2.06 50.02
CA LYS A 455 6.54 -0.67 50.50
C LYS A 455 5.18 -0.50 51.19
N PRO A 456 5.09 0.20 52.34
CA PRO A 456 3.83 0.39 53.05
C PRO A 456 2.87 1.23 52.21
N GLN A 457 1.62 0.81 52.22
CA GLN A 457 0.50 1.42 51.53
C GLN A 457 0.05 2.65 52.33
N ARG A 458 0.23 3.87 51.79
CA ARG A 458 -0.29 5.08 52.45
C ARG A 458 -1.82 5.11 52.30
N LEU A 459 -2.51 5.04 53.43
CA LEU A 459 -3.93 5.36 53.56
C LEU A 459 -4.14 6.85 53.26
N LEU A 460 -5.12 7.17 52.41
CA LEU A 460 -5.64 8.53 52.26
C LEU A 460 -6.62 8.79 53.41
N THR A 461 -6.16 9.50 54.44
CA THR A 461 -7.04 10.11 55.45
C THR A 461 -7.26 11.57 55.09
N TYR A 462 -8.54 11.94 54.92
CA TYR A 462 -8.99 13.33 54.90
C TYR A 462 -8.99 13.85 56.34
N SER A 463 -8.19 14.86 56.64
CA SER A 463 -8.25 15.64 57.88
C SER A 463 -8.09 17.11 57.54
N GLY A 464 -9.13 17.89 57.80
CA GLY A 464 -9.10 19.35 57.70
C GLY A 464 -8.51 20.01 58.94
N ALA A 465 -8.15 21.28 58.73
CA ALA A 465 -7.84 22.33 59.70
C ALA A 465 -6.49 22.29 60.43
N ASN A 466 -5.70 23.34 60.10
CA ASN A 466 -4.66 24.01 60.88
C ASN A 466 -3.33 23.28 61.13
N GLY A 467 -2.40 23.53 60.21
CA GLY A 467 -0.96 23.29 60.36
C GLY A 467 -0.26 23.53 59.04
N LEU A 468 0.66 24.51 58.99
CA LEU A 468 1.44 24.92 57.82
C LEU A 468 1.95 23.72 56.99
N PRO A 469 1.74 23.66 55.67
CA PRO A 469 2.35 22.60 54.87
C PRO A 469 3.78 22.98 54.50
N GLU A 470 4.71 22.08 54.81
CA GLU A 470 6.04 21.99 54.19
C GLU A 470 5.95 22.15 52.68
N ALA A 471 6.94 22.83 52.11
CA ALA A 471 7.05 23.11 50.68
C ALA A 471 6.78 21.85 49.84
N PRO A 472 5.98 21.94 48.76
CA PRO A 472 5.83 20.81 47.86
C PRO A 472 7.20 20.42 47.33
N ALA A 473 7.54 19.13 47.37
CA ALA A 473 8.70 18.60 46.66
C ALA A 473 8.72 19.19 45.24
N PRO A 474 9.88 19.67 44.75
CA PRO A 474 9.94 20.43 43.51
C PRO A 474 9.24 19.63 42.42
N ARG A 475 8.27 20.27 41.75
CA ARG A 475 7.75 19.77 40.49
C ARG A 475 8.94 19.79 39.53
N VAL A 476 9.58 18.64 39.36
CA VAL A 476 10.55 18.44 38.30
C VAL A 476 9.78 18.61 37.00
N ASP A 477 9.96 19.77 36.37
CA ASP A 477 9.46 20.02 35.03
C ASP A 477 10.08 18.93 34.12
N PRO A 478 9.35 18.29 33.19
CA PRO A 478 9.93 17.28 32.31
C PRO A 478 11.11 17.76 31.44
N LEU A 479 11.43 19.06 31.49
CA LEU A 479 12.62 19.70 30.93
C LEU A 479 13.86 19.67 31.86
N GLU A 480 13.75 19.30 33.13
CA GLU A 480 14.90 19.15 34.04
C GLU A 480 15.63 17.80 33.85
N LEU A 481 15.81 17.37 32.60
CA LEU A 481 16.89 16.47 32.24
C LEU A 481 18.07 17.38 31.88
N THR A 482 18.96 17.65 32.83
CA THR A 482 20.11 18.56 32.66
C THR A 482 21.16 18.08 31.65
N ASP A 483 20.90 17.00 30.92
CA ASP A 483 21.71 16.44 29.83
C ASP A 483 20.88 16.29 28.53
N THR A 484 19.95 17.21 28.24
CA THR A 484 19.18 17.18 26.98
C THR A 484 20.04 17.55 25.79
N TYR A 485 20.01 16.72 24.74
CA TYR A 485 20.62 17.05 23.46
C TYR A 485 20.00 18.34 22.90
N THR A 486 20.84 19.36 22.74
CA THR A 486 20.50 20.61 22.08
C THR A 486 20.86 20.52 20.60
N SER A 487 19.94 20.99 19.73
CA SER A 487 20.19 20.99 18.30
C SER A 487 21.43 21.82 17.96
N PRO A 488 22.31 21.36 17.05
CA PRO A 488 23.43 22.17 16.57
C PRO A 488 23.00 23.49 15.93
N LEU A 489 21.74 23.59 15.48
CA LEU A 489 21.17 24.82 14.96
C LEU A 489 21.16 25.94 16.01
N ALA A 490 21.05 25.60 17.30
CA ALA A 490 21.08 26.57 18.40
C ALA A 490 22.42 27.32 18.51
N ASN A 491 23.50 26.81 17.91
CA ASN A 491 24.80 27.49 17.93
C ASN A 491 24.88 28.66 16.94
N SER A 492 23.87 28.85 16.09
CA SER A 492 23.83 29.94 15.12
C SER A 492 23.26 31.20 15.75
N ASP A 493 24.08 32.22 15.96
CA ASP A 493 23.66 33.54 16.45
C ASP A 493 23.04 34.39 15.33
N ARG A 494 21.74 34.16 15.06
CA ARG A 494 20.93 34.98 14.15
C ARG A 494 19.45 34.90 14.52
N THR A 495 18.65 35.80 13.99
CA THR A 495 17.20 35.76 14.09
C THR A 495 16.57 35.09 12.87
N VAL A 496 15.38 34.53 13.06
CA VAL A 496 14.53 33.99 11.98
C VAL A 496 13.10 34.45 12.16
N SER A 497 12.47 34.90 11.07
CA SER A 497 11.06 35.28 11.08
C SER A 497 10.16 34.05 10.96
N CYS A 498 9.04 34.07 11.67
CA CYS A 498 8.08 32.97 11.60
C CYS A 498 7.34 32.97 10.24
N PRO A 499 7.11 31.79 9.61
CA PRO A 499 6.27 31.71 8.40
C PRO A 499 4.84 32.24 8.60
N ASN A 500 4.37 32.35 9.85
CA ASN A 500 3.05 32.86 10.20
C ASN A 500 3.07 34.33 10.64
N THR A 501 4.17 35.07 10.48
CA THR A 501 4.28 36.47 10.93
C THR A 501 3.15 37.35 10.39
N GLU A 502 2.84 37.26 9.09
CA GLU A 502 1.76 38.04 8.47
C GLU A 502 0.37 37.73 9.05
N LYS A 503 0.14 36.49 9.51
CA LYS A 503 -1.17 36.03 10.01
C LYS A 503 -1.34 36.23 11.52
N CYS A 504 -0.25 36.09 12.28
CA CYS A 504 -0.28 36.03 13.73
C CYS A 504 0.50 37.15 14.42
N GLY A 505 1.14 38.06 13.67
CA GLY A 505 1.96 39.13 14.23
C GLY A 505 3.17 38.63 15.02
N CYS A 506 3.78 37.52 14.58
CA CYS A 506 4.91 36.92 15.28
C CYS A 506 6.15 37.82 15.22
N LYS A 507 6.84 37.94 16.36
CA LYS A 507 8.16 38.59 16.44
C LYS A 507 9.23 37.71 15.79
N ASP A 508 10.35 38.33 15.46
CA ASP A 508 11.55 37.60 15.06
C ASP A 508 12.07 36.78 16.24
N LEU A 509 12.44 35.53 15.95
CA LEU A 509 12.84 34.54 16.95
C LEU A 509 14.36 34.40 16.92
N TRP A 510 15.02 34.50 18.07
CA TRP A 510 16.44 34.23 18.19
C TRP A 510 16.70 32.72 18.12
N ILE A 511 17.56 32.28 17.22
CA ILE A 511 17.77 30.85 16.93
C ILE A 511 18.28 30.05 18.14
N PRO A 512 19.23 30.55 18.95
CA PRO A 512 19.68 29.86 20.16
C PRO A 512 18.53 29.52 21.10
N ASP A 513 17.65 30.46 21.42
CA ASP A 513 16.46 30.22 22.25
C ASP A 513 15.45 29.30 21.57
N LEU A 514 15.20 29.55 20.27
CA LEU A 514 14.22 28.79 19.50
C LEU A 514 14.51 27.29 19.54
N TYR A 515 15.76 26.88 19.28
CA TYR A 515 16.14 25.47 19.23
C TYR A 515 16.73 24.93 20.54
N GLY A 516 17.22 25.79 21.42
CA GLY A 516 17.75 25.45 22.73
C GLY A 516 16.67 25.25 23.78
N GLU A 517 15.78 26.23 23.93
CA GLU A 517 14.78 26.25 25.01
C GLU A 517 13.39 25.85 24.51
N PHE A 518 12.99 26.33 23.33
CA PHE A 518 11.63 26.16 22.83
C PHE A 518 11.43 24.95 21.93
N ALA A 519 12.42 24.07 21.79
CA ALA A 519 12.36 22.87 20.96
C ALA A 519 11.92 23.15 19.50
N GLY A 520 12.35 24.27 18.93
CA GLY A 520 11.97 24.71 17.59
C GLY A 520 10.50 25.12 17.46
N VAL A 521 9.85 25.57 18.54
CA VAL A 521 8.45 26.01 18.55
C VAL A 521 8.37 27.52 18.73
N CYS A 522 7.70 28.21 17.81
CA CYS A 522 7.42 29.64 17.95
C CYS A 522 6.51 29.87 19.18
N GLU A 523 6.97 30.70 20.11
CA GLU A 523 6.23 31.02 21.34
C GLU A 523 4.89 31.72 21.06
N THR A 524 4.84 32.57 20.03
CA THR A 524 3.65 33.37 19.72
C THR A 524 2.54 32.55 19.08
N CYS A 525 2.82 31.83 17.97
CA CYS A 525 1.79 31.13 17.20
C CYS A 525 1.81 29.59 17.35
N GLY A 526 2.81 29.03 18.03
CA GLY A 526 2.99 27.59 18.15
C GLY A 526 3.37 26.90 16.83
N HIS A 527 4.00 27.62 15.89
CA HIS A 527 4.54 27.00 14.67
C HIS A 527 5.80 26.20 15.02
N HIS A 528 5.80 24.92 14.66
CA HIS A 528 6.95 24.04 14.77
C HIS A 528 7.84 24.19 13.54
N PHE A 529 9.06 24.66 13.75
CA PHE A 529 10.12 24.64 12.76
C PHE A 529 10.67 23.22 12.63
N PRO A 530 11.14 22.79 11.44
CA PRO A 530 11.77 21.49 11.27
C PRO A 530 12.98 21.34 12.20
N LEU A 531 13.08 20.19 12.85
CA LEU A 531 14.22 19.77 13.67
C LEU A 531 14.84 18.52 13.07
N GLU A 532 16.12 18.29 13.32
CA GLU A 532 16.78 17.04 12.93
C GLU A 532 16.21 15.83 13.67
N HIS A 533 16.34 14.66 13.06
CA HIS A 533 15.78 13.43 13.61
C HIS A 533 16.48 13.02 14.93
N GLN A 534 17.75 13.38 15.11
CA GLN A 534 18.55 13.14 16.32
C GLN A 534 17.93 13.80 17.55
N TRP A 535 17.39 15.01 17.42
CA TRP A 535 16.72 15.70 18.52
C TRP A 535 15.62 14.83 19.13
N TYR A 536 14.85 14.14 18.29
CA TYR A 536 13.77 13.25 18.76
C TYR A 536 14.29 11.97 19.40
N LEU A 537 15.41 11.42 18.92
CA LEU A 537 16.01 10.23 19.50
C LEU A 537 16.43 10.49 20.96
N GLU A 538 17.06 11.63 21.22
CA GLU A 538 17.59 11.94 22.54
C GLU A 538 16.53 12.52 23.51
N ASN A 539 15.55 13.28 23.00
CA ASN A 539 14.58 13.97 23.87
C ASN A 539 13.27 13.20 24.11
N ILE A 540 12.85 12.31 23.20
CA ILE A 540 11.55 11.61 23.33
C ILE A 540 11.66 10.30 24.09
N PHE A 541 12.79 9.59 24.00
CA PHE A 541 12.99 8.28 24.61
C PHE A 541 13.80 8.37 25.90
N ASP A 542 13.76 7.33 26.74
CA ASP A 542 14.55 7.31 27.97
C ASP A 542 16.05 7.28 27.63
N PRO A 543 16.92 8.04 28.34
CA PRO A 543 18.36 8.05 28.09
C PRO A 543 18.97 6.64 28.09
N GLY A 544 19.83 6.36 27.11
CA GLY A 544 20.51 5.06 26.96
C GLY A 544 19.58 3.87 26.63
N SER A 545 18.31 4.11 26.31
CA SER A 545 17.35 3.03 26.02
C SER A 545 17.36 2.56 24.56
N ILE A 546 17.89 3.36 23.64
CA ILE A 546 17.88 3.11 22.21
C ILE A 546 18.83 1.98 21.85
N LYS A 547 18.31 0.94 21.19
CA LYS A 547 19.11 -0.13 20.60
C LYS A 547 18.62 -0.41 19.19
N VAL A 548 19.38 0.06 18.21
CA VAL A 548 19.08 -0.10 16.78
C VAL A 548 19.26 -1.57 16.37
N PHE A 549 18.41 -2.04 15.46
CA PHE A 549 18.46 -3.36 14.85
C PHE A 549 18.11 -3.26 13.35
N ASN A 550 18.38 -4.32 12.59
CA ASN A 550 18.28 -4.37 11.13
C ASN A 550 19.23 -3.39 10.42
N THR A 551 20.39 -3.11 11.01
CA THR A 551 21.38 -2.20 10.40
C THR A 551 21.98 -2.79 9.13
N SER A 552 22.02 -4.12 9.00
CA SER A 552 22.52 -4.85 7.84
C SER A 552 21.70 -4.64 6.55
N ILE A 553 20.39 -4.34 6.67
CA ILE A 553 19.51 -4.18 5.52
C ILE A 553 19.78 -2.83 4.86
N THR A 554 20.16 -2.86 3.58
CA THR A 554 20.67 -1.72 2.83
C THR A 554 19.83 -1.46 1.58
N SER A 555 19.52 -0.19 1.32
CA SER A 555 18.86 0.25 0.09
C SER A 555 19.67 -0.15 -1.15
N GLY A 556 19.04 -0.82 -2.10
CA GLY A 556 19.66 -1.28 -3.34
C GLY A 556 19.18 -0.51 -4.58
N ASN A 557 19.75 -0.89 -5.72
CA ASN A 557 19.33 -0.42 -7.05
C ASN A 557 18.90 -1.62 -7.92
N PRO A 558 17.78 -2.30 -7.60
CA PRO A 558 17.41 -3.56 -8.23
C PRO A 558 17.10 -3.43 -9.73
N LEU A 559 16.64 -2.25 -10.17
CA LEU A 559 16.33 -2.00 -11.58
C LEU A 559 17.53 -1.52 -12.40
N ASN A 560 18.73 -1.46 -11.82
CA ASN A 560 19.91 -0.83 -12.42
C ASN A 560 19.62 0.60 -12.93
N TYR A 561 18.82 1.35 -12.17
CA TYR A 561 18.42 2.71 -12.50
C TYR A 561 19.66 3.61 -12.61
N THR A 562 19.85 4.24 -13.76
CA THR A 562 21.07 5.00 -14.08
C THR A 562 21.27 6.15 -13.10
N GLY A 563 22.49 6.28 -12.56
CA GLY A 563 22.83 7.36 -11.62
C GLY A 563 22.26 7.18 -10.21
N PHE A 564 21.50 6.10 -9.94
CA PHE A 564 20.86 5.91 -8.65
C PHE A 564 21.81 5.31 -7.60
N THR A 565 22.73 4.45 -8.01
CA THR A 565 23.74 3.85 -7.12
C THR A 565 24.61 4.93 -6.48
N GLU A 566 25.08 5.91 -7.24
CA GLU A 566 25.89 7.03 -6.74
C GLU A 566 25.09 7.92 -5.80
N ARG A 567 23.80 8.16 -6.10
CA ARG A 567 22.88 8.93 -5.22
C ARG A 567 22.63 8.21 -3.89
N LEU A 568 22.56 6.87 -3.90
CA LEU A 568 22.45 6.06 -2.68
C LEU A 568 23.75 6.13 -1.87
N GLN A 569 24.90 5.94 -2.50
CA GLN A 569 26.21 6.06 -1.84
C GLN A 569 26.41 7.45 -1.23
N ALA A 570 26.07 8.52 -1.95
CA ALA A 570 26.12 9.88 -1.43
C ALA A 570 25.23 10.07 -0.19
N SER A 571 24.04 9.47 -0.18
CA SER A 571 23.13 9.49 0.97
C SER A 571 23.71 8.70 2.16
N GLN A 572 24.35 7.56 1.90
CA GLN A 572 25.01 6.73 2.91
C GLN A 572 26.20 7.46 3.53
N THR A 573 27.08 8.05 2.72
CA THR A 573 28.24 8.83 3.19
C THR A 573 27.80 10.05 4.00
N LYS A 574 26.74 10.75 3.58
CA LYS A 574 26.21 11.92 4.28
C LYS A 574 25.59 11.57 5.64
N THR A 575 24.87 10.46 5.73
CA THR A 575 24.05 10.13 6.92
C THR A 575 24.68 9.09 7.83
N GLY A 576 25.65 8.32 7.34
CA GLY A 576 26.14 7.10 8.00
C GLY A 576 25.10 5.97 8.04
N GLN A 577 23.96 6.10 7.35
CA GLN A 577 22.86 5.15 7.40
C GLN A 577 22.68 4.42 6.06
N HIS A 578 22.22 3.17 6.13
CA HIS A 578 22.06 2.30 4.95
C HIS A 578 20.68 2.37 4.28
N ALA A 579 19.69 3.01 4.90
CA ALA A 579 18.32 3.12 4.38
C ALA A 579 17.63 4.41 4.85
N GLY A 580 16.43 4.69 4.34
CA GLY A 580 15.56 5.82 4.70
C GLY A 580 14.77 5.66 5.99
N ASN A 581 14.93 4.54 6.70
CA ASN A 581 14.33 4.33 8.01
C ASN A 581 15.27 3.59 8.98
N MET A 582 15.04 3.83 10.26
CA MET A 582 15.73 3.20 11.38
C MET A 582 14.72 2.45 12.24
N THR A 583 15.07 1.24 12.65
CA THR A 583 14.26 0.42 13.55
C THR A 583 15.02 0.16 14.84
N PHE A 584 14.39 0.45 15.98
CA PHE A 584 15.08 0.35 17.27
C PHE A 584 14.15 -0.04 18.43
N HIS A 585 14.77 -0.62 19.46
CA HIS A 585 14.18 -0.72 20.79
C HIS A 585 14.33 0.61 21.50
N ALA A 586 13.29 1.05 22.22
CA ALA A 586 13.38 2.21 23.09
C ALA A 586 12.55 1.99 24.36
N LYS A 587 12.68 2.92 25.30
CA LYS A 587 11.75 3.05 26.43
C LYS A 587 11.18 4.46 26.49
N ILE A 588 9.95 4.57 26.99
CA ILE A 588 9.33 5.85 27.34
C ILE A 588 8.74 5.70 28.73
N ASN A 589 9.29 6.43 29.69
CA ASN A 589 8.94 6.36 31.10
C ASN A 589 8.90 4.91 31.59
N GLY A 590 9.91 4.11 31.22
CA GLY A 590 10.02 2.69 31.57
C GLY A 590 9.24 1.71 30.69
N ILE A 591 8.30 2.16 29.85
CA ILE A 591 7.54 1.29 28.93
C ILE A 591 8.43 0.92 27.75
N GLN A 592 8.68 -0.38 27.55
CA GLN A 592 9.46 -0.87 26.40
C GLN A 592 8.64 -0.82 25.12
N ILE A 593 9.18 -0.16 24.09
CA ILE A 593 8.50 0.01 22.81
C ILE A 593 9.41 -0.43 21.65
N ILE A 594 8.81 -0.73 20.50
CA ILE A 594 9.51 -0.85 19.22
C ILE A 594 9.18 0.38 18.39
N VAL A 595 10.17 0.97 17.76
CA VAL A 595 10.00 2.17 16.93
C VAL A 595 10.53 1.89 15.52
N ALA A 596 9.78 2.32 14.51
CA ALA A 596 10.25 2.51 13.16
C ALA A 596 10.20 4.01 12.84
N MET A 597 11.36 4.62 12.61
CA MET A 597 11.51 6.04 12.35
C MET A 597 11.91 6.28 10.90
N PHE A 598 11.11 7.05 10.15
CA PHE A 598 11.42 7.48 8.79
C PHE A 598 11.92 8.92 8.83
N TYR A 599 13.08 9.22 8.23
CA TYR A 599 13.74 10.52 8.35
C TYR A 599 14.15 11.10 7.00
N SER A 600 14.23 12.44 6.91
CA SER A 600 14.46 13.17 5.67
C SER A 600 15.84 12.99 5.07
N ASP A 601 16.87 12.81 5.91
CA ASP A 601 18.25 13.02 5.49
C ASP A 601 18.74 11.98 4.48
N PHE A 602 18.11 10.81 4.48
CA PHE A 602 18.30 9.78 3.48
C PHE A 602 17.13 9.82 2.50
N ARG A 603 17.36 10.44 1.32
CA ARG A 603 16.41 10.43 0.20
C ARG A 603 14.99 10.89 0.59
N ASN A 604 14.85 11.91 1.45
CA ASN A 604 13.56 12.40 1.96
C ASN A 604 12.67 11.32 2.60
N GLY A 605 13.25 10.26 3.16
CA GLY A 605 12.49 9.16 3.76
C GLY A 605 11.62 8.40 2.77
N THR A 606 12.04 8.34 1.50
CA THR A 606 11.35 7.53 0.48
C THR A 606 11.44 6.04 0.81
N VAL A 607 10.33 5.35 0.63
CA VAL A 607 10.17 3.93 1.00
C VAL A 607 10.39 3.04 -0.21
N GLY A 608 11.46 2.25 -0.17
CA GLY A 608 11.71 1.13 -1.07
C GLY A 608 11.66 -0.21 -0.34
N SER A 609 12.20 -1.23 -0.99
CA SER A 609 12.22 -2.62 -0.56
C SER A 609 12.93 -2.81 0.79
N ALA A 610 14.04 -2.09 0.99
CA ALA A 610 14.80 -2.10 2.24
C ALA A 610 13.99 -1.52 3.40
N GLU A 611 13.38 -0.36 3.21
CA GLU A 611 12.58 0.30 4.24
C GLU A 611 11.33 -0.51 4.58
N GLY A 612 10.68 -1.09 3.57
CA GLY A 612 9.52 -1.96 3.75
C GLY A 612 9.85 -3.25 4.50
N GLU A 613 10.98 -3.89 4.18
CA GLU A 613 11.47 -5.06 4.93
C GLU A 613 11.80 -4.72 6.38
N LYS A 614 12.55 -3.63 6.63
CA LYS A 614 12.86 -3.18 8.00
C LYS A 614 11.58 -2.97 8.81
N PHE A 615 10.59 -2.31 8.21
CA PHE A 615 9.30 -2.05 8.85
C PHE A 615 8.52 -3.34 9.13
N ALA A 616 8.45 -4.27 8.18
CA ALA A 616 7.79 -5.57 8.37
C ALA A 616 8.46 -6.40 9.48
N GLN A 617 9.80 -6.43 9.52
CA GLN A 617 10.55 -7.10 10.57
C GLN A 617 10.37 -6.44 11.94
N ALA A 618 10.25 -5.11 12.00
CA ALA A 618 9.92 -4.40 13.25
C ALA A 618 8.52 -4.77 13.77
N CYS A 619 7.52 -4.88 12.88
CA CYS A 619 6.19 -5.39 13.24
C CYS A 619 6.26 -6.81 13.80
N ALA A 620 6.98 -7.71 13.13
CA ALA A 620 7.18 -9.09 13.58
C ALA A 620 7.89 -9.17 14.94
N LEU A 621 8.89 -8.32 15.16
CA LEU A 621 9.60 -8.21 16.43
C LEU A 621 8.70 -7.69 17.56
N ALA A 622 7.89 -6.66 17.27
CA ALA A 622 6.91 -6.11 18.21
C ALA A 622 5.86 -7.17 18.59
N LYS A 623 5.38 -7.94 17.61
CA LYS A 623 4.47 -9.09 17.80
C LYS A 623 5.10 -10.15 18.70
N ARG A 624 6.34 -10.57 18.41
CA ARG A 624 7.06 -11.61 19.15
C ARG A 624 7.35 -11.19 20.60
N LYS A 625 7.91 -10.00 20.78
CA LYS A 625 8.28 -9.49 22.11
C LYS A 625 7.10 -8.97 22.90
N LYS A 626 5.90 -8.92 22.30
CA LYS A 626 4.71 -8.32 22.88
C LYS A 626 5.10 -6.91 23.38
N ARG A 627 5.34 -6.00 22.43
CA ARG A 627 5.64 -4.59 22.69
C ARG A 627 4.77 -3.67 21.81
N PRO A 628 4.32 -2.51 22.32
CA PRO A 628 3.68 -1.50 21.50
C PRO A 628 4.64 -1.05 20.38
N PHE A 629 4.07 -0.74 19.22
CA PHE A 629 4.82 -0.36 18.03
C PHE A 629 4.47 1.07 17.63
N LEU A 630 5.49 1.91 17.50
CA LEU A 630 5.38 3.30 17.06
C LEU A 630 6.02 3.44 15.68
N ALA A 631 5.27 3.92 14.71
CA ALA A 631 5.83 4.48 13.48
C ALA A 631 5.94 6.01 13.64
N TYR A 632 7.15 6.50 13.81
CA TYR A 632 7.42 7.93 13.91
C TYR A 632 7.89 8.45 12.55
N ILE A 633 7.12 9.34 11.95
CA ILE A 633 7.33 9.81 10.58
C ILE A 633 7.86 11.22 10.66
N HIS A 634 9.19 11.32 10.78
CA HIS A 634 9.86 12.61 10.71
C HIS A 634 9.64 13.22 9.32
N THR A 635 9.86 12.45 8.26
CA THR A 635 9.47 12.80 6.88
C THR A 635 9.33 11.53 6.05
N THR A 636 8.36 11.51 5.13
CA THR A 636 8.35 10.55 4.02
C THR A 636 7.89 11.21 2.73
N GLY A 637 8.74 11.11 1.69
CA GLY A 637 8.46 11.58 0.35
C GLY A 637 7.60 10.63 -0.49
N GLY A 638 7.17 9.49 0.05
CA GLY A 638 6.38 8.49 -0.65
C GLY A 638 7.17 7.24 -1.04
N ILE A 639 6.62 6.46 -1.98
CA ILE A 639 7.26 5.26 -2.51
C ILE A 639 8.42 5.65 -3.43
N ARG A 640 9.53 4.91 -3.34
CA ARG A 640 10.72 5.15 -4.14
C ARG A 640 10.51 4.71 -5.59
N ILE A 641 10.42 5.69 -6.49
CA ILE A 641 10.16 5.44 -7.92
C ILE A 641 11.29 4.68 -8.63
N GLN A 642 12.53 4.82 -8.17
CA GLN A 642 13.71 4.19 -8.79
C GLN A 642 13.75 2.66 -8.57
N GLU A 643 12.87 2.12 -7.73
CA GLU A 643 12.68 0.67 -7.55
C GLU A 643 11.46 0.13 -8.31
N GLY A 644 10.74 0.98 -9.07
CA GLY A 644 9.57 0.59 -9.86
C GLY A 644 8.53 -0.15 -9.03
N THR A 645 8.00 -1.25 -9.56
CA THR A 645 6.96 -2.03 -8.90
C THR A 645 7.39 -2.62 -7.55
N LEU A 646 8.67 -2.92 -7.35
CA LEU A 646 9.18 -3.39 -6.05
C LEU A 646 8.89 -2.37 -4.94
N GLY A 647 8.91 -1.08 -5.25
CA GLY A 647 8.49 -0.02 -4.34
C GLY A 647 6.99 -0.08 -4.01
N VAL A 648 6.12 -0.20 -5.02
CA VAL A 648 4.65 -0.23 -4.82
C VAL A 648 4.23 -1.38 -3.94
N THR A 649 4.83 -2.55 -4.15
CA THR A 649 4.49 -3.77 -3.42
C THR A 649 4.81 -3.69 -1.92
N GLN A 650 5.58 -2.69 -1.49
CA GLN A 650 5.78 -2.41 -0.06
C GLN A 650 4.50 -1.92 0.62
N MET A 651 3.56 -1.31 -0.12
CA MET A 651 2.26 -0.89 0.42
C MET A 651 1.46 -2.08 0.99
N PRO A 652 1.12 -3.13 0.21
CA PRO A 652 0.43 -4.30 0.75
C PRO A 652 1.30 -5.11 1.71
N LYS A 653 2.62 -5.23 1.49
CA LYS A 653 3.54 -5.95 2.38
C LYS A 653 3.57 -5.38 3.81
N CYS A 654 3.81 -4.08 3.94
CA CYS A 654 3.84 -3.43 5.24
C CYS A 654 2.45 -3.44 5.89
N THR A 655 1.38 -3.27 5.12
CA THR A 655 0.00 -3.33 5.64
C THR A 655 -0.34 -4.73 6.16
N MET A 656 0.10 -5.79 5.49
CA MET A 656 -0.02 -7.17 5.96
C MET A 656 0.72 -7.35 7.30
N ALA A 657 1.95 -6.82 7.42
CA ALA A 657 2.72 -6.90 8.66
C ALA A 657 2.04 -6.14 9.83
N VAL A 658 1.49 -4.95 9.57
CA VAL A 658 0.69 -4.20 10.57
C VAL A 658 -0.54 -5.00 10.97
N ARG A 659 -1.28 -5.55 10.00
CA ARG A 659 -2.48 -6.32 10.30
C ARG A 659 -2.16 -7.54 11.18
N GLU A 660 -1.11 -8.27 10.84
CA GLU A 660 -0.64 -9.41 11.63
C GLU A 660 -0.25 -9.06 13.07
N TYR A 661 0.30 -7.86 13.27
CA TYR A 661 0.68 -7.35 14.57
C TYR A 661 -0.55 -6.92 15.39
N ILE A 662 -1.49 -6.20 14.77
CA ILE A 662 -2.74 -5.74 15.41
C ILE A 662 -3.61 -6.95 15.79
N ASP A 663 -3.81 -7.92 14.88
CA ASP A 663 -4.58 -9.14 15.14
C ASP A 663 -4.00 -9.95 16.33
N ALA A 664 -2.69 -9.84 16.59
CA ALA A 664 -2.03 -10.47 17.73
C ALA A 664 -2.22 -9.70 19.07
N GLY A 665 -3.06 -8.66 19.08
CA GLY A 665 -3.34 -7.78 20.21
C GLY A 665 -2.30 -6.69 20.42
N GLY A 666 -1.58 -6.28 19.38
CA GLY A 666 -0.60 -5.19 19.44
C GLY A 666 -1.24 -3.80 19.50
N LEU A 667 -0.53 -2.82 20.07
CA LEU A 667 -0.90 -1.40 19.95
C LEU A 667 0.01 -0.76 18.90
N TYR A 668 -0.58 -0.33 17.79
CA TYR A 668 0.11 0.39 16.74
C TYR A 668 -0.25 1.88 16.79
N LEU A 669 0.76 2.74 16.81
CA LEU A 669 0.65 4.20 16.84
C LEU A 669 1.45 4.79 15.67
N VAL A 670 0.90 5.81 15.02
CA VAL A 670 1.58 6.58 13.99
C VAL A 670 1.61 8.04 14.40
N VAL A 671 2.76 8.70 14.28
CA VAL A 671 2.91 10.13 14.56
C VAL A 671 3.62 10.79 13.38
N TYR A 672 2.95 11.74 12.74
CA TYR A 672 3.47 12.53 11.63
C TYR A 672 4.08 13.85 12.12
N ASP A 673 5.30 14.20 11.72
CA ASP A 673 5.99 15.40 12.20
C ASP A 673 6.15 16.49 11.14
N ASN A 674 6.89 16.23 10.05
CA ASN A 674 7.03 17.19 8.96
C ASN A 674 6.13 16.81 7.78
N ASN A 675 6.72 16.51 6.62
CA ASN A 675 6.00 16.19 5.39
C ASN A 675 5.81 14.68 5.26
N SER A 676 4.56 14.24 5.11
CA SER A 676 4.20 12.83 4.92
C SER A 676 3.21 12.67 3.77
N TYR A 677 3.66 12.04 2.68
CA TYR A 677 2.87 11.94 1.45
C TYR A 677 2.76 10.51 0.88
N ALA A 678 1.80 10.34 -0.03
CA ALA A 678 1.69 9.24 -1.00
C ALA A 678 1.51 7.84 -0.40
N GLY A 679 2.08 6.82 -1.06
CA GLY A 679 1.82 5.40 -0.80
C GLY A 679 1.93 4.95 0.66
N PRO A 680 2.93 5.39 1.46
CA PRO A 680 3.00 5.06 2.88
C PRO A 680 1.76 5.53 3.67
N VAL A 681 1.32 6.77 3.45
CA VAL A 681 0.09 7.33 4.05
C VAL A 681 -1.14 6.59 3.52
N ALA A 682 -1.14 6.21 2.24
CA ALA A 682 -2.21 5.44 1.61
C ALA A 682 -2.20 3.92 1.93
N SER A 683 -1.38 3.47 2.87
CA SER A 683 -1.27 2.05 3.21
C SER A 683 -0.99 1.83 4.70
N PHE A 684 0.22 1.38 5.04
CA PHE A 684 0.56 0.91 6.38
C PHE A 684 0.57 2.02 7.43
N LEU A 685 0.82 3.29 7.06
CA LEU A 685 0.72 4.41 7.99
C LEU A 685 -0.74 4.83 8.19
N GLY A 686 -1.52 4.96 7.10
CA GLY A 686 -2.92 5.37 7.16
C GLY A 686 -3.88 4.31 7.70
N CYS A 687 -3.46 3.04 7.75
CA CYS A 687 -4.29 1.96 8.32
C CYS A 687 -4.26 1.91 9.86
N SER A 688 -3.43 2.75 10.52
CA SER A 688 -3.38 2.78 11.97
C SER A 688 -4.69 3.30 12.56
N PRO A 689 -5.26 2.64 13.59
CA PRO A 689 -6.41 3.16 14.31
C PRO A 689 -6.07 4.40 15.16
N TYR A 690 -4.79 4.62 15.45
CA TYR A 690 -4.30 5.74 16.26
C TYR A 690 -3.18 6.47 15.52
N GLN A 691 -3.54 7.58 14.88
CA GLN A 691 -2.71 8.46 14.08
C GLN A 691 -2.73 9.86 14.71
N PHE A 692 -1.56 10.44 14.94
CA PHE A 692 -1.40 11.79 15.46
C PHE A 692 -0.47 12.59 14.57
N ALA A 693 -0.54 13.91 14.68
CA ALA A 693 0.32 14.81 13.95
C ALA A 693 0.94 15.85 14.89
N ILE A 694 2.18 16.26 14.62
CA ILE A 694 2.74 17.49 15.19
C ILE A 694 2.09 18.68 14.48
N ARG A 695 1.86 19.78 15.19
CA ARG A 695 0.97 20.88 14.73
C ARG A 695 1.30 21.49 13.36
N SER A 696 2.58 21.56 12.98
CA SER A 696 3.00 22.07 11.67
C SER A 696 3.21 20.99 10.60
N SER A 697 2.80 19.75 10.85
CA SER A 697 2.96 18.66 9.89
C SER A 697 2.08 18.87 8.65
N ARG A 698 2.51 18.26 7.55
CA ARG A 698 1.72 18.14 6.32
C ARG A 698 1.46 16.67 6.01
N VAL A 699 0.19 16.31 5.86
CA VAL A 699 -0.26 14.94 5.61
C VAL A 699 -1.21 14.94 4.41
N GLY A 700 -0.95 14.07 3.43
CA GLY A 700 -1.85 13.88 2.30
C GLY A 700 -1.42 12.78 1.33
N PHE A 701 -2.25 12.49 0.34
CA PHE A 701 -1.93 11.51 -0.70
C PHE A 701 -1.00 12.08 -1.77
N ALA A 702 -1.42 13.12 -2.48
CA ALA A 702 -0.65 13.72 -3.56
C ALA A 702 -0.16 15.11 -3.16
N GLY A 703 0.97 15.55 -3.72
CA GLY A 703 1.42 16.93 -3.55
C GLY A 703 0.55 17.92 -4.36
N PRO A 704 0.55 19.22 -4.03
CA PRO A 704 -0.28 20.22 -4.71
C PRO A 704 -0.13 20.25 -6.23
N ARG A 705 1.09 20.04 -6.73
CA ARG A 705 1.39 19.96 -8.16
C ARG A 705 0.63 18.83 -8.85
N VAL A 706 0.70 17.62 -8.28
CA VAL A 706 0.06 16.42 -8.84
C VAL A 706 -1.46 16.58 -8.85
N ILE A 707 -2.01 17.20 -7.80
CA ILE A 707 -3.44 17.50 -7.71
C ILE A 707 -3.85 18.44 -8.84
N ARG A 708 -3.12 19.53 -9.05
CA ARG A 708 -3.41 20.49 -10.14
C ARG A 708 -3.31 19.84 -11.52
N GLU A 709 -2.27 19.05 -11.76
CA GLU A 709 -2.07 18.34 -13.03
C GLU A 709 -3.18 17.33 -13.33
N THR A 710 -3.77 16.72 -12.29
CA THR A 710 -4.83 15.70 -12.46
C THR A 710 -6.25 16.28 -12.47
N THR A 711 -6.51 17.28 -11.64
CA THR A 711 -7.87 17.84 -11.43
C THR A 711 -8.13 19.10 -12.26
N GLY A 712 -7.08 19.80 -12.68
CA GLY A 712 -7.17 21.15 -13.25
C GLY A 712 -7.29 22.26 -12.19
N ASP A 713 -7.58 21.90 -10.93
CA ASP A 713 -7.90 22.85 -9.87
C ASP A 713 -6.67 23.21 -9.01
N ALA A 714 -6.59 24.48 -8.61
CA ALA A 714 -5.63 24.93 -7.62
C ALA A 714 -6.17 24.70 -6.21
N ILE A 715 -5.42 23.99 -5.37
CA ILE A 715 -5.75 23.78 -3.96
C ILE A 715 -5.15 24.87 -3.06
N PRO A 716 -5.79 25.17 -1.91
CA PRO A 716 -5.27 26.14 -0.98
C PRO A 716 -3.93 25.70 -0.36
N PRO A 717 -3.03 26.63 0.03
CA PRO A 717 -1.70 26.28 0.57
C PRO A 717 -1.71 25.43 1.85
N ASP A 718 -2.79 25.50 2.64
CA ASP A 718 -2.97 24.74 3.87
C ASP A 718 -3.72 23.41 3.67
N TYR A 719 -3.99 23.01 2.42
CA TYR A 719 -4.77 21.80 2.08
C TYR A 719 -4.27 20.53 2.79
N HIS A 720 -2.96 20.39 2.97
CA HIS A 720 -2.34 19.25 3.66
C HIS A 720 -2.01 19.50 5.13
N SER A 721 -2.41 20.64 5.71
CA SER A 721 -2.09 20.95 7.11
C SER A 721 -2.66 19.90 8.07
N ALA A 722 -1.97 19.65 9.18
CA ALA A 722 -2.45 18.78 10.26
C ALA A 722 -3.88 19.12 10.71
N ARG A 723 -4.25 20.41 10.71
CA ARG A 723 -5.61 20.86 11.05
C ARG A 723 -6.66 20.37 10.05
N ASN A 724 -6.38 20.46 8.76
CA ASN A 724 -7.31 19.98 7.74
C ASN A 724 -7.36 18.44 7.71
N ALA A 725 -6.22 17.76 7.94
CA ALA A 725 -6.21 16.31 8.15
C ALA A 725 -7.07 15.89 9.36
N LEU A 726 -7.04 16.64 10.47
CA LEU A 726 -7.90 16.39 11.64
C LEU A 726 -9.38 16.63 11.31
N LYS A 727 -9.71 17.73 10.63
CA LYS A 727 -11.11 18.03 10.22
C LYS A 727 -11.71 16.94 9.35
N ARG A 728 -10.90 16.33 8.48
CA ARG A 728 -11.30 15.22 7.60
C ARG A 728 -11.32 13.85 8.32
N GLY A 729 -10.87 13.79 9.58
CA GLY A 729 -10.79 12.54 10.34
C GLY A 729 -9.65 11.61 9.91
N HIS A 730 -8.63 12.12 9.21
CA HIS A 730 -7.45 11.34 8.80
C HIS A 730 -6.53 11.05 9.99
N ILE A 731 -6.55 11.90 11.01
CA ILE A 731 -5.80 11.77 12.26
C ILE A 731 -6.73 11.97 13.46
N GLN A 732 -6.36 11.44 14.62
CA GLN A 732 -7.15 11.51 15.86
C GLN A 732 -6.77 12.70 16.76
N GLY A 733 -5.62 13.32 16.53
CA GLY A 733 -5.22 14.48 17.31
C GLY A 733 -3.95 15.15 16.83
N ILE A 734 -3.78 16.39 17.28
CA ILE A 734 -2.60 17.21 17.00
C ILE A 734 -1.86 17.46 18.32
N TRP A 735 -0.56 17.22 18.32
CA TRP A 735 0.30 17.40 19.48
C TRP A 735 1.28 18.55 19.26
N ASP A 736 1.60 19.24 20.35
CA ASP A 736 2.77 20.10 20.43
C ASP A 736 4.00 19.21 20.67
N ARG A 737 5.08 19.46 19.94
CA ARG A 737 6.37 18.78 20.09
C ARG A 737 6.87 18.78 21.54
N ARG A 738 6.70 19.88 22.28
CA ARG A 738 7.11 19.99 23.70
C ARG A 738 6.37 19.00 24.58
N ASP A 739 5.13 18.69 24.22
CA ASP A 739 4.28 17.73 24.93
C ASP A 739 4.36 16.30 24.36
N PHE A 740 5.14 16.07 23.30
CA PHE A 740 5.10 14.82 22.56
C PHE A 740 5.41 13.61 23.45
N ARG A 741 6.49 13.67 24.23
CA ARG A 741 6.86 12.60 25.18
C ARG A 741 5.72 12.28 26.15
N ARG A 742 5.09 13.32 26.73
CA ARG A 742 3.97 13.19 27.67
C ARG A 742 2.74 12.59 27.00
N ASN A 743 2.39 13.06 25.81
CA ASN A 743 1.23 12.61 25.06
C ASN A 743 1.40 11.16 24.59
N LEU A 744 2.60 10.80 24.14
CA LEU A 744 2.94 9.45 23.75
C LEU A 744 2.85 8.48 24.93
N HIS A 745 3.40 8.85 26.08
CA HIS A 745 3.25 8.06 27.31
C HIS A 745 1.77 7.89 27.71
N LYS A 746 0.99 8.97 27.67
CA LYS A 746 -0.46 8.93 27.94
C LYS A 746 -1.20 8.02 26.96
N ALA A 747 -0.90 8.11 25.67
CA ALA A 747 -1.47 7.24 24.64
C ALA A 747 -1.13 5.76 24.91
N LEU A 748 0.13 5.47 25.25
CA LEU A 748 0.58 4.14 25.66
C LEU A 748 -0.12 3.62 26.92
N LEU A 749 -0.63 4.47 27.81
CA LEU A 749 -1.40 4.03 28.99
C LEU A 749 -2.91 3.92 28.75
N THR A 750 -3.46 4.70 27.82
CA THR A 750 -4.91 4.86 27.65
C THR A 750 -5.49 4.17 26.41
N MET A 751 -4.75 4.07 25.29
CA MET A 751 -5.27 3.60 24.00
C MET A 751 -5.16 2.09 23.78
N GLY A 752 -6.21 1.47 23.25
CA GLY A 752 -6.28 0.00 23.17
C GLY A 752 -6.59 -0.65 24.52
N SER A 753 -6.60 -1.98 24.56
CA SER A 753 -7.14 -2.71 25.72
C SER A 753 -6.39 -2.45 27.03
N PRO A 754 -7.07 -2.30 28.18
CA PRO A 754 -6.44 -2.35 29.51
C PRO A 754 -5.65 -3.64 29.75
N SER A 755 -5.96 -4.71 29.01
CA SER A 755 -5.28 -6.00 29.07
C SER A 755 -4.00 -6.07 28.22
N LEU A 756 -3.59 -4.97 27.57
CA LEU A 756 -2.37 -4.93 26.79
C LEU A 756 -1.17 -5.41 27.62
N TYR A 757 -0.31 -6.19 26.98
CA TYR A 757 0.74 -6.97 27.65
C TYR A 757 1.79 -6.11 28.37
N TYR A 758 1.96 -4.85 28.00
CA TYR A 758 3.02 -3.97 28.49
C TYR A 758 2.59 -3.00 29.61
N ARG A 759 1.30 -2.95 29.95
CA ARG A 759 0.73 -2.01 30.94
C ARG A 759 0.73 -2.53 32.39
N GLN A 760 1.25 -3.73 32.65
CA GLN A 760 1.12 -4.41 33.95
C GLN A 760 2.44 -4.97 34.48
#